data_AF-A0A8B6H6P0-F1
#
_entry.id   AF-A0A8B6H6P0-F1
#
_cell.length_a   1.000
_cell.length_b   1.000
_cell.length_c   1.000
_cell.angle_alpha   90.00
_cell.angle_beta   90.00
_cell.angle_gamma   90.00
#
_symmetry.space_group_name_H-M   'P 1'
#
loop_
_entity.id
_entity.type
_entity.pdbx_description
1 polymer ?
#
loop_
_entity_poly.entity_id
_entity_poly.type
_entity_poly.pdbx_seq_one_letter_code
_entity_poly.pdbx_strand_id
1 'polypeptide(L)'
;MPFFSYFSSFTITVILTNAWTSTQPPTPPSLWDEPCHTHIVIESTFDRTVNYTLQYGEQEYCDYMYGMYTEGWYKFSGNENVLSKPPKPGQCGSSTPVWFKGQYPTTYAEILTLEACMVVNGTDCEQSWNVSVMHCDEYNVAYIGSPQYYINTACGRYCMESNTDPCSNFTTIQYDYTRHQDYYDYMSNCDSFYSNGWYRFEGGYNLSTTPAYPGQCGSYNPIWINGSMPVEDTEMENLKACEAEYWSECAYTWSVPVMKCGTFNIMYLRQKGMCGRYCLESQNTSDITTTSSYVWDDPCHIHTVVESSFDRTANYTLAHGEYEQCDNMYGIYTEGWFKFSGNEDVLTKPPKPRQCGSATPIWFDGVYPTTYGEISTLTACLVVNDTDCHRSWNVSVMHCDSYNVAYLKPPPYDVNYGCGRYCMESNTDPCSNFTTIQYDYTRHQDYYDYMSNCDSFYSNGWYHFEGGYNLSTTPAYPGQCGSYNPIWINESMPGEDTEMENLKACEAEWWSECAYTWSVPVNECGTFNIMYLRQKGMCGRYCLESQNTSDITTTSSYVWDDPCHMHTVVESSFDRTANYTLAHGEYEQCDNMYGIYTEGWFKFSGNEDVLTKPPKPRQCGSATPIWFDGVYPTTYGEISTLTACLVVNDTDCHRSWNVSVMHCDSYNVAYLKPPPYDVNYGCGKYCLGSMPVEDTEMENLKLDKEWWSEWLIPGVYP
;
A
#
# COMPACT_ATOMS: atom_id res chain seq x y z
N MET A 1 -73.54 32.31 -25.01
CA MET A 1 -72.96 32.02 -26.34
C MET A 1 -71.63 31.31 -26.09
N PRO A 2 -71.38 30.14 -26.68
CA PRO A 2 -70.09 29.45 -26.60
C PRO A 2 -69.16 29.85 -27.77
N PHE A 3 -67.89 29.48 -27.67
CA PHE A 3 -67.02 29.27 -28.84
C PHE A 3 -66.15 28.02 -28.65
N PHE A 4 -66.01 27.27 -29.73
CA PHE A 4 -65.09 26.14 -29.96
C PHE A 4 -63.67 26.70 -30.25
N SER A 5 -62.53 26.00 -30.26
CA SER A 5 -62.11 24.59 -30.04
C SER A 5 -60.57 24.63 -29.75
N TYR A 6 -59.68 23.61 -29.86
CA TYR A 6 -59.71 22.22 -30.37
C TYR A 6 -58.50 21.47 -29.80
N PHE A 7 -58.65 20.19 -29.40
CA PHE A 7 -57.54 19.23 -29.24
C PHE A 7 -58.03 17.80 -29.47
N SER A 8 -57.22 16.96 -30.13
CA SER A 8 -57.52 15.57 -30.48
C SER A 8 -56.50 14.61 -29.86
N SER A 9 -56.95 13.67 -29.04
CA SER A 9 -56.13 12.55 -28.56
C SER A 9 -56.32 11.33 -29.46
N PHE A 10 -55.22 10.79 -30.00
CA PHE A 10 -55.21 9.45 -30.59
C PHE A 10 -54.71 8.45 -29.56
N THR A 11 -55.49 7.40 -29.32
CA THR A 11 -55.06 6.22 -28.54
C THR A 11 -54.21 5.29 -29.40
N ILE A 12 -53.03 4.90 -28.91
CA ILE A 12 -52.25 3.78 -29.47
C ILE A 12 -52.35 2.61 -28.50
N THR A 13 -52.78 1.45 -29.01
CA THR A 13 -52.82 0.19 -28.27
C THR A 13 -51.57 -0.59 -28.60
N VAL A 14 -50.69 -0.83 -27.63
CA VAL A 14 -49.55 -1.75 -27.79
C VAL A 14 -50.03 -3.17 -27.47
N ILE A 15 -49.80 -4.10 -28.40
CA ILE A 15 -50.19 -5.50 -28.27
C ILE A 15 -49.00 -6.29 -27.73
N LEU A 16 -49.21 -7.04 -26.65
CA LEU A 16 -48.25 -8.04 -26.16
C LEU A 16 -48.24 -9.25 -27.10
N THR A 17 -47.04 -9.69 -27.49
CA THR A 17 -46.80 -11.04 -28.02
C THR A 17 -45.63 -11.67 -27.27
N ASN A 18 -45.73 -12.98 -27.02
CA ASN A 18 -44.95 -13.64 -25.98
C ASN A 18 -43.59 -14.18 -26.45
N ALA A 19 -42.75 -14.45 -25.44
CA ALA A 19 -41.46 -15.11 -25.50
C ALA A 19 -41.36 -16.34 -26.43
N TRP A 20 -40.15 -16.55 -26.97
CA TRP A 20 -39.65 -17.87 -27.34
C TRP A 20 -38.81 -18.43 -26.20
N THR A 21 -39.17 -19.61 -25.72
CA THR A 21 -38.40 -20.36 -24.71
C THR A 21 -37.30 -21.15 -25.38
N SER A 22 -36.03 -20.91 -25.02
CA SER A 22 -34.95 -21.87 -25.31
C SER A 22 -34.90 -22.92 -24.20
N THR A 23 -35.00 -24.20 -24.57
CA THR A 23 -34.96 -25.33 -23.63
C THR A 23 -33.83 -26.30 -23.99
N GLN A 24 -32.60 -25.90 -23.69
CA GLN A 24 -31.43 -26.77 -23.60
C GLN A 24 -30.71 -26.45 -22.28
N PRO A 25 -30.23 -27.45 -21.52
CA PRO A 25 -29.26 -27.18 -20.47
C PRO A 25 -27.95 -26.71 -21.13
N PRO A 26 -27.24 -25.70 -20.59
CA PRO A 26 -25.93 -25.33 -21.10
C PRO A 26 -24.96 -26.51 -20.94
N THR A 27 -24.10 -26.73 -21.93
CA THR A 27 -22.93 -27.59 -21.78
C THR A 27 -21.99 -26.98 -20.75
N PRO A 28 -21.33 -27.78 -19.87
CA PRO A 28 -20.38 -27.23 -18.92
C PRO A 28 -19.25 -26.45 -19.62
N PRO A 29 -18.83 -25.28 -19.10
CA PRO A 29 -17.65 -24.59 -19.60
C PRO A 29 -16.38 -25.41 -19.36
N SER A 30 -15.31 -25.06 -20.07
CA SER A 30 -13.97 -25.63 -19.86
C SER A 30 -13.44 -25.32 -18.45
N LEU A 31 -12.59 -26.23 -17.94
CA LEU A 31 -12.13 -26.30 -16.55
C LEU A 31 -11.19 -25.15 -16.07
N TRP A 32 -11.19 -24.01 -16.78
CA TRP A 32 -10.29 -22.88 -16.58
C TRP A 32 -11.00 -21.52 -16.46
N ASP A 33 -12.31 -21.47 -16.75
CA ASP A 33 -13.16 -20.26 -16.66
C ASP A 33 -14.25 -20.39 -15.57
N GLU A 34 -14.02 -21.21 -14.54
CA GLU A 34 -14.98 -21.38 -13.44
C GLU A 34 -14.83 -20.23 -12.41
N PRO A 35 -15.88 -19.43 -12.14
CA PRO A 35 -15.75 -18.26 -11.26
C PRO A 35 -15.40 -18.56 -9.79
N CYS A 36 -15.51 -19.82 -9.35
CA CYS A 36 -14.93 -20.25 -8.06
C CYS A 36 -13.40 -20.10 -8.03
N HIS A 37 -12.74 -20.14 -9.18
CA HIS A 37 -11.29 -20.07 -9.31
C HIS A 37 -10.79 -18.72 -9.90
N THR A 38 -11.66 -17.95 -10.58
CA THR A 38 -11.28 -16.74 -11.34
C THR A 38 -11.97 -15.44 -10.86
N HIS A 39 -12.33 -15.36 -9.57
CA HIS A 39 -12.96 -14.17 -8.97
C HIS A 39 -11.95 -13.19 -8.34
N ILE A 40 -12.35 -11.91 -8.25
CA ILE A 40 -11.63 -10.87 -7.50
C ILE A 40 -12.08 -10.90 -6.03
N VAL A 41 -11.14 -10.81 -5.09
CA VAL A 41 -11.46 -10.72 -3.65
C VAL A 41 -11.53 -9.28 -3.20
N ILE A 42 -12.63 -8.90 -2.55
CA ILE A 42 -12.83 -7.63 -1.86
C ILE A 42 -12.61 -7.84 -0.36
N GLU A 43 -11.83 -6.97 0.27
CA GLU A 43 -11.64 -7.03 1.73
C GLU A 43 -12.90 -6.67 2.52
N SER A 44 -13.15 -7.47 3.55
CA SER A 44 -14.24 -7.31 4.51
C SER A 44 -13.82 -6.41 5.66
N THR A 45 -13.53 -5.15 5.36
CA THR A 45 -13.24 -4.18 6.41
C THR A 45 -14.50 -3.94 7.26
N PHE A 46 -14.33 -3.68 8.57
CA PHE A 46 -15.47 -3.50 9.48
C PHE A 46 -16.43 -2.40 9.02
N ASP A 47 -15.91 -1.34 8.37
CA ASP A 47 -16.72 -0.25 7.82
C ASP A 47 -17.66 -0.68 6.67
N ARG A 48 -17.44 -1.84 6.04
CA ARG A 48 -18.33 -2.46 5.03
C ARG A 48 -19.50 -3.24 5.65
N THR A 49 -19.45 -3.53 6.94
CA THR A 49 -20.48 -4.33 7.63
C THR A 49 -21.72 -3.50 7.97
N VAL A 50 -22.86 -4.19 8.13
CA VAL A 50 -24.09 -3.60 8.68
C VAL A 50 -23.89 -2.95 10.06
N ASN A 51 -22.88 -3.36 10.82
CA ASN A 51 -22.60 -2.81 12.16
C ASN A 51 -21.94 -1.43 12.10
N TYR A 52 -21.32 -1.05 10.97
CA TYR A 52 -20.84 0.31 10.77
C TYR A 52 -21.98 1.28 10.44
N THR A 53 -21.87 2.53 10.90
CA THR A 53 -22.77 3.62 10.52
C THR A 53 -21.97 4.90 10.33
N LEU A 54 -22.08 5.51 9.15
CA LEU A 54 -21.52 6.82 8.82
C LEU A 54 -21.95 7.88 9.83
N GLN A 55 -21.02 8.76 10.15
CA GLN A 55 -21.23 9.85 11.09
C GLN A 55 -21.28 11.19 10.34
N TYR A 56 -21.86 12.22 10.95
CA TYR A 56 -22.02 13.52 10.31
C TYR A 56 -20.67 14.15 9.97
N GLY A 57 -20.42 14.43 8.69
CA GLY A 57 -19.15 14.97 8.19
C GLY A 57 -18.08 13.93 7.86
N GLU A 58 -18.38 12.64 7.97
CA GLU A 58 -17.52 11.56 7.49
C GLU A 58 -17.54 11.46 5.96
N GLN A 59 -16.42 11.07 5.35
CA GLN A 59 -16.36 10.74 3.93
C GLN A 59 -16.97 9.34 3.70
N GLU A 60 -17.80 9.21 2.66
CA GLU A 60 -18.41 7.93 2.31
C GLU A 60 -17.41 7.00 1.61
N TYR A 61 -17.51 5.70 1.92
CA TYR A 61 -16.71 4.64 1.32
C TYR A 61 -17.49 4.08 0.14
N CYS A 62 -17.08 4.42 -1.09
CA CYS A 62 -17.77 4.00 -2.31
C CYS A 62 -17.01 2.84 -2.96
N ASP A 63 -17.69 1.80 -3.43
CA ASP A 63 -16.97 0.70 -4.10
C ASP A 63 -16.24 1.16 -5.38
N TYR A 64 -16.74 2.23 -6.03
CA TYR A 64 -16.04 2.88 -7.15
C TYR A 64 -14.76 3.63 -6.75
N MET A 65 -14.60 4.01 -5.48
CA MET A 65 -13.39 4.68 -4.98
C MET A 65 -12.33 3.67 -4.50
N TYR A 66 -12.77 2.46 -4.15
CA TYR A 66 -11.93 1.39 -3.58
C TYR A 66 -11.82 0.19 -4.53
N GLY A 67 -11.49 0.46 -5.80
CA GLY A 67 -11.02 -0.54 -6.77
C GLY A 67 -12.06 -1.20 -7.67
N MET A 68 -13.36 -1.12 -7.38
CA MET A 68 -14.40 -1.87 -8.09
C MET A 68 -14.91 -1.13 -9.34
N TYR A 69 -14.01 -0.84 -10.27
CA TYR A 69 -14.26 -0.02 -11.47
C TYR A 69 -15.03 -0.73 -12.59
N THR A 70 -15.07 -2.06 -12.60
CA THR A 70 -15.61 -2.89 -13.68
C THR A 70 -16.67 -3.87 -13.18
N GLU A 71 -17.45 -4.43 -14.11
CA GLU A 71 -18.28 -5.62 -13.83
C GLU A 71 -17.43 -6.89 -13.91
N GLY A 72 -17.63 -7.82 -12.98
CA GLY A 72 -16.86 -9.05 -12.87
C GLY A 72 -17.38 -9.97 -11.77
N TRP A 73 -16.77 -11.14 -11.62
CA TRP A 73 -17.08 -12.04 -10.49
C TRP A 73 -16.26 -11.64 -9.27
N TYR A 74 -16.94 -11.33 -8.16
CA TYR A 74 -16.35 -10.90 -6.91
C TYR A 74 -16.71 -11.82 -5.74
N LYS A 75 -15.79 -11.93 -4.79
CA LYS A 75 -15.94 -12.60 -3.49
C LYS A 75 -15.61 -11.61 -2.38
N PHE A 76 -16.30 -11.67 -1.24
CA PHE A 76 -15.89 -10.96 -0.03
C PHE A 76 -15.03 -11.86 0.85
N SER A 77 -13.99 -11.29 1.49
CA SER A 77 -13.09 -12.05 2.36
C SER A 77 -13.84 -12.69 3.55
N GLY A 78 -13.25 -13.70 4.19
CA GLY A 78 -13.94 -14.44 5.27
C GLY A 78 -15.18 -15.24 4.82
N ASN A 79 -15.34 -15.46 3.50
CA ASN A 79 -16.49 -16.14 2.88
C ASN A 79 -17.84 -15.42 3.11
N GLU A 80 -17.82 -14.11 3.35
CA GLU A 80 -19.01 -13.32 3.64
C GLU A 80 -19.91 -13.09 2.42
N ASN A 81 -21.19 -12.84 2.69
CA ASN A 81 -22.21 -12.54 1.68
C ASN A 81 -22.68 -11.09 1.80
N VAL A 82 -23.11 -10.51 0.68
CA VAL A 82 -23.91 -9.27 0.69
C VAL A 82 -25.22 -9.53 1.45
N LEU A 83 -25.68 -8.56 2.24
CA LEU A 83 -26.86 -8.70 3.11
C LEU A 83 -28.07 -9.30 2.38
N SER A 84 -28.73 -10.25 3.04
CA SER A 84 -30.00 -10.85 2.60
C SER A 84 -31.24 -10.01 2.96
N LYS A 85 -31.05 -8.85 3.59
CA LYS A 85 -32.07 -7.97 4.19
C LYS A 85 -31.65 -6.50 4.03
N PRO A 86 -32.60 -5.53 3.99
CA PRO A 86 -32.24 -4.13 3.83
C PRO A 86 -31.47 -3.57 5.05
N PRO A 87 -30.28 -2.98 4.86
CA PRO A 87 -29.67 -2.08 5.83
C PRO A 87 -30.39 -0.73 5.84
N LYS A 88 -30.14 0.09 6.85
CA LYS A 88 -30.60 1.48 6.93
C LYS A 88 -29.67 2.40 6.13
N PRO A 89 -30.16 3.56 5.63
CA PRO A 89 -29.30 4.60 5.08
C PRO A 89 -28.18 4.98 6.05
N GLY A 90 -26.95 5.12 5.54
CA GLY A 90 -25.76 5.43 6.33
C GLY A 90 -25.05 4.22 6.92
N GLN A 91 -25.63 3.01 6.92
CA GLN A 91 -24.88 1.81 7.34
C GLN A 91 -23.82 1.42 6.29
N CYS A 92 -22.87 0.55 6.67
CA CYS A 92 -21.93 -0.07 5.72
C CYS A 92 -20.97 0.92 5.01
N GLY A 93 -20.77 2.09 5.62
CA GLY A 93 -19.88 3.14 5.12
C GLY A 93 -20.46 3.98 3.98
N SER A 94 -21.75 3.85 3.68
CA SER A 94 -22.41 4.47 2.53
C SER A 94 -23.75 5.11 2.91
N SER A 95 -24.08 6.27 2.35
CA SER A 95 -25.43 6.85 2.47
C SER A 95 -26.49 6.02 1.74
N THR A 96 -26.08 5.32 0.68
CA THR A 96 -26.91 4.47 -0.18
C THR A 96 -26.38 3.02 -0.27
N PRO A 97 -26.42 2.25 0.83
CA PRO A 97 -25.91 0.88 0.86
C PRO A 97 -26.78 -0.06 -0.01
N VAL A 98 -26.14 -1.12 -0.51
CA VAL A 98 -26.74 -2.09 -1.44
C VAL A 98 -26.78 -3.48 -0.80
N TRP A 99 -27.90 -4.17 -0.95
CA TRP A 99 -28.15 -5.52 -0.43
C TRP A 99 -28.77 -6.43 -1.49
N PHE A 100 -28.76 -7.75 -1.29
CA PHE A 100 -29.32 -8.73 -2.23
C PHE A 100 -30.67 -9.27 -1.73
N LYS A 101 -31.71 -9.04 -2.53
CA LYS A 101 -33.08 -9.45 -2.29
C LYS A 101 -33.34 -10.81 -2.95
N GLY A 102 -33.23 -11.86 -2.16
CA GLY A 102 -33.45 -13.24 -2.60
C GLY A 102 -32.98 -14.27 -1.56
N GLN A 103 -32.80 -15.51 -1.99
CA GLN A 103 -32.08 -16.54 -1.23
C GLN A 103 -30.84 -16.94 -2.03
N TYR A 104 -29.70 -17.05 -1.34
CA TYR A 104 -28.44 -17.46 -1.94
C TYR A 104 -28.50 -18.93 -2.42
N PRO A 105 -27.75 -19.28 -3.49
CA PRO A 105 -27.55 -20.68 -3.85
C PRO A 105 -26.84 -21.43 -2.73
N THR A 106 -27.07 -22.74 -2.65
CA THR A 106 -26.45 -23.64 -1.64
C THR A 106 -26.05 -25.00 -2.21
N THR A 107 -26.14 -25.18 -3.53
CA THR A 107 -25.63 -26.35 -4.25
C THR A 107 -24.39 -25.96 -5.04
N TYR A 108 -23.29 -26.73 -4.97
CA TYR A 108 -22.06 -26.40 -5.70
C TYR A 108 -22.32 -26.13 -7.20
N ALA A 109 -21.75 -25.06 -7.73
CA ALA A 109 -21.92 -24.52 -9.10
C ALA A 109 -23.37 -24.13 -9.49
N GLU A 110 -24.29 -24.01 -8.53
CA GLU A 110 -25.63 -23.44 -8.76
C GLU A 110 -25.54 -21.92 -8.92
N ILE A 111 -25.91 -21.42 -10.10
CA ILE A 111 -26.05 -19.98 -10.39
C ILE A 111 -27.51 -19.56 -10.24
N LEU A 112 -27.80 -18.61 -9.35
CA LEU A 112 -29.09 -17.97 -9.20
C LEU A 112 -29.00 -16.47 -9.54
N THR A 113 -30.01 -15.94 -10.22
CA THR A 113 -30.16 -14.49 -10.39
C THR A 113 -30.91 -13.91 -9.20
N LEU A 114 -30.27 -12.99 -8.48
CA LEU A 114 -30.87 -12.23 -7.37
C LEU A 114 -31.10 -10.77 -7.80
N GLU A 115 -31.92 -10.04 -7.04
CA GLU A 115 -32.14 -8.61 -7.24
C GLU A 115 -31.25 -7.83 -6.26
N ALA A 116 -30.25 -7.09 -6.75
CA ALA A 116 -29.52 -6.12 -5.94
C ALA A 116 -30.39 -4.87 -5.74
N CYS A 117 -30.54 -4.41 -4.50
CA CYS A 117 -31.37 -3.29 -4.10
C CYS A 117 -30.52 -2.20 -3.43
N MET A 118 -30.56 -0.99 -3.97
CA MET A 118 -29.95 0.20 -3.35
C MET A 118 -30.96 0.89 -2.42
N VAL A 119 -30.55 1.09 -1.16
CA VAL A 119 -31.31 1.83 -0.15
C VAL A 119 -31.12 3.33 -0.38
N VAL A 120 -32.18 4.12 -0.51
CA VAL A 120 -32.08 5.57 -0.75
C VAL A 120 -33.21 6.30 0.00
N ASN A 121 -32.91 7.39 0.69
CA ASN A 121 -33.89 8.26 1.38
C ASN A 121 -34.84 7.56 2.38
N GLY A 122 -34.55 6.33 2.81
CA GLY A 122 -35.42 5.51 3.65
C GLY A 122 -36.37 4.57 2.89
N THR A 123 -36.26 4.50 1.55
CA THR A 123 -36.77 3.38 0.77
C THR A 123 -35.75 2.24 0.80
N ASP A 124 -36.16 1.06 1.24
CA ASP A 124 -35.31 -0.14 1.33
C ASP A 124 -34.79 -0.65 -0.04
N CYS A 125 -35.41 -0.23 -1.14
CA CYS A 125 -35.02 -0.59 -2.51
C CYS A 125 -35.60 0.45 -3.48
N GLU A 126 -34.89 1.56 -3.70
CA GLU A 126 -35.30 2.64 -4.61
C GLU A 126 -34.87 2.36 -6.06
N GLN A 127 -33.66 1.82 -6.22
CA GLN A 127 -33.09 1.37 -7.49
C GLN A 127 -32.69 -0.11 -7.35
N SER A 128 -33.00 -0.93 -8.35
CA SER A 128 -32.56 -2.33 -8.39
C SER A 128 -32.09 -2.80 -9.76
N TRP A 129 -31.26 -3.84 -9.75
CA TRP A 129 -30.73 -4.52 -10.93
C TRP A 129 -30.53 -6.01 -10.64
N ASN A 130 -30.48 -6.82 -11.69
CA ASN A 130 -30.21 -8.25 -11.55
C ASN A 130 -28.71 -8.50 -11.37
N VAL A 131 -28.36 -9.39 -10.45
CA VAL A 131 -26.99 -9.89 -10.23
C VAL A 131 -26.99 -11.41 -10.29
N SER A 132 -25.95 -12.02 -10.84
CA SER A 132 -25.79 -13.48 -10.86
C SER A 132 -24.93 -13.89 -9.68
N VAL A 133 -25.38 -14.86 -8.88
CA VAL A 133 -24.63 -15.38 -7.73
C VAL A 133 -24.46 -16.87 -7.89
N MET A 134 -23.24 -17.37 -7.70
CA MET A 134 -22.90 -18.80 -7.79
C MET A 134 -22.38 -19.30 -6.45
N HIS A 135 -22.79 -20.50 -6.04
CA HIS A 135 -22.21 -21.19 -4.89
C HIS A 135 -20.98 -22.01 -5.28
N CYS A 136 -19.93 -21.92 -4.48
CA CYS A 136 -18.71 -22.73 -4.57
C CYS A 136 -18.73 -23.77 -3.44
N ASP A 137 -17.59 -24.07 -2.80
CA ASP A 137 -17.55 -24.99 -1.65
C ASP A 137 -18.03 -24.33 -0.34
N GLU A 138 -17.31 -23.32 0.14
CA GLU A 138 -17.58 -22.67 1.44
C GLU A 138 -18.05 -21.21 1.32
N TYR A 139 -18.26 -20.73 0.10
CA TYR A 139 -18.55 -19.32 -0.20
C TYR A 139 -19.41 -19.17 -1.46
N ASN A 140 -19.93 -17.97 -1.66
CA ASN A 140 -20.55 -17.56 -2.93
C ASN A 140 -19.65 -16.57 -3.65
N VAL A 141 -19.77 -16.51 -4.98
CA VAL A 141 -19.23 -15.44 -5.82
C VAL A 141 -20.37 -14.74 -6.56
N ALA A 142 -20.29 -13.42 -6.69
CA ALA A 142 -21.34 -12.60 -7.29
C ALA A 142 -20.81 -11.84 -8.50
N TYR A 143 -21.51 -11.91 -9.62
CA TYR A 143 -21.29 -11.05 -10.78
C TYR A 143 -21.91 -9.68 -10.51
N ILE A 144 -21.06 -8.71 -10.20
CA ILE A 144 -21.40 -7.35 -9.79
C ILE A 144 -20.42 -6.34 -10.39
N GLY A 145 -20.77 -5.07 -10.31
CA GLY A 145 -19.87 -3.95 -10.54
C GLY A 145 -20.42 -2.68 -9.91
N SER A 146 -19.67 -1.59 -10.08
CA SER A 146 -20.07 -0.18 -10.00
C SER A 146 -21.50 0.17 -9.52
N PRO A 147 -21.90 0.16 -8.22
CA PRO A 147 -23.23 0.62 -7.81
C PRO A 147 -23.33 2.15 -7.90
N GLN A 148 -23.46 2.69 -9.11
CA GLN A 148 -23.61 4.11 -9.38
C GLN A 148 -25.07 4.58 -9.29
N TYR A 149 -25.25 5.81 -8.81
CA TYR A 149 -26.55 6.48 -8.74
C TYR A 149 -26.63 7.61 -9.78
N TYR A 150 -27.82 7.85 -10.33
CA TYR A 150 -28.02 8.75 -11.49
C TYR A 150 -27.81 10.25 -11.25
N ILE A 151 -27.35 10.67 -10.07
CA ILE A 151 -26.88 12.03 -9.78
C ILE A 151 -25.59 12.01 -8.97
N ASN A 152 -24.70 12.95 -9.29
CA ASN A 152 -23.26 13.01 -8.95
C ASN A 152 -22.93 13.24 -7.44
N THR A 153 -23.74 12.74 -6.51
CA THR A 153 -23.66 13.04 -5.07
C THR A 153 -24.01 11.88 -4.14
N ALA A 154 -24.33 10.69 -4.64
CA ALA A 154 -24.59 9.50 -3.81
C ALA A 154 -23.60 8.38 -4.15
N CYS A 155 -23.21 7.61 -3.13
CA CYS A 155 -22.03 6.78 -3.12
C CYS A 155 -22.43 5.34 -2.75
N GLY A 156 -22.66 4.48 -3.75
CA GLY A 156 -23.09 3.10 -3.51
C GLY A 156 -22.00 2.19 -2.96
N ARG A 157 -22.40 1.26 -2.07
CA ARG A 157 -21.53 0.19 -1.55
C ARG A 157 -22.32 -1.08 -1.25
N TYR A 158 -21.81 -2.24 -1.67
CA TYR A 158 -22.35 -3.53 -1.26
C TYR A 158 -22.04 -3.80 0.22
N CYS A 159 -23.10 -4.02 0.99
CA CYS A 159 -23.06 -4.18 2.45
C CYS A 159 -23.10 -5.65 2.86
N MET A 160 -22.37 -6.02 3.92
CA MET A 160 -22.25 -7.42 4.37
C MET A 160 -22.80 -7.66 5.78
N GLU A 161 -23.04 -8.93 6.08
CA GLU A 161 -23.14 -9.43 7.45
C GLU A 161 -21.73 -9.49 8.10
N SER A 162 -21.63 -9.23 9.40
CA SER A 162 -20.35 -9.17 10.13
C SER A 162 -20.01 -10.53 10.72
N ASN A 163 -19.24 -11.37 10.02
CA ASN A 163 -18.87 -12.71 10.47
C ASN A 163 -17.44 -12.80 11.02
N THR A 164 -16.60 -11.79 10.79
CA THR A 164 -15.32 -11.63 11.48
C THR A 164 -15.54 -11.21 12.94
N ASP A 165 -14.99 -11.98 13.88
CA ASP A 165 -14.95 -11.65 15.31
C ASP A 165 -13.86 -10.60 15.58
N PRO A 166 -14.19 -9.36 16.00
CA PRO A 166 -13.20 -8.33 16.29
C PRO A 166 -12.26 -8.70 17.45
N CYS A 167 -12.66 -9.59 18.37
CA CYS A 167 -11.79 -10.11 19.43
C CYS A 167 -10.67 -11.01 18.90
N SER A 168 -10.73 -11.44 17.64
CA SER A 168 -9.68 -12.23 16.97
C SER A 168 -8.66 -11.40 16.18
N ASN A 169 -8.98 -10.14 15.83
CA ASN A 169 -8.15 -9.30 14.99
C ASN A 169 -8.26 -7.80 15.37
N PHE A 170 -7.28 -7.34 16.17
CA PHE A 170 -7.18 -5.95 16.63
C PHE A 170 -5.70 -5.54 16.81
N THR A 171 -5.44 -4.24 16.77
CA THR A 171 -4.10 -3.66 17.03
C THR A 171 -3.95 -3.27 18.51
N THR A 172 -2.76 -3.44 19.10
CA THR A 172 -2.48 -2.96 20.47
C THR A 172 -1.73 -1.64 20.43
N ILE A 173 -2.38 -0.54 20.84
CA ILE A 173 -1.72 0.74 21.10
C ILE A 173 -0.88 0.58 22.36
N GLN A 174 0.42 0.86 22.26
CA GLN A 174 1.38 0.73 23.35
C GLN A 174 1.04 1.67 24.52
N TYR A 175 1.49 1.32 25.73
CA TYR A 175 1.21 2.11 26.92
C TYR A 175 1.90 3.47 26.88
N ASP A 176 1.12 4.52 27.15
CA ASP A 176 1.58 5.89 27.20
C ASP A 176 0.85 6.62 28.34
N TYR A 177 1.61 6.92 29.40
CA TYR A 177 1.08 7.55 30.60
C TYR A 177 0.57 8.98 30.33
N THR A 178 1.02 9.64 29.26
CA THR A 178 0.55 10.99 28.92
C THR A 178 -0.88 11.01 28.40
N ARG A 179 -1.45 9.84 28.04
CA ARG A 179 -2.87 9.72 27.62
C ARG A 179 -3.86 9.78 28.78
N HIS A 180 -3.44 9.61 30.04
CA HIS A 180 -4.37 9.58 31.17
C HIS A 180 -5.07 10.92 31.34
N GLN A 181 -6.34 10.88 31.76
CA GLN A 181 -7.15 12.07 32.04
C GLN A 181 -6.47 13.05 33.01
N ASP A 182 -5.75 12.55 34.00
CA ASP A 182 -5.06 13.37 35.02
C ASP A 182 -3.72 13.97 34.53
N TYR A 183 -3.19 13.55 33.37
CA TYR A 183 -2.00 14.16 32.78
C TYR A 183 -2.40 15.46 32.07
N TYR A 184 -1.76 16.57 32.47
CA TYR A 184 -2.04 17.91 31.96
C TYR A 184 -0.80 18.53 31.30
N ASP A 185 -0.86 18.69 29.98
CA ASP A 185 0.13 19.36 29.16
C ASP A 185 -0.55 19.97 27.91
N TYR A 186 -0.17 21.20 27.56
CA TYR A 186 -0.65 21.90 26.36
C TYR A 186 0.14 21.52 25.08
N MET A 187 1.07 20.56 25.16
CA MET A 187 1.63 19.90 23.98
C MET A 187 0.55 19.29 23.07
N SER A 188 0.88 19.16 21.79
CA SER A 188 -0.02 18.63 20.76
C SER A 188 0.32 17.18 20.41
N ASN A 189 0.16 16.26 21.34
CA ASN A 189 0.19 14.82 21.00
C ASN A 189 -1.16 14.45 20.37
N CYS A 190 -1.12 13.72 19.26
CA CYS A 190 -2.29 13.49 18.40
C CYS A 190 -2.30 12.06 17.83
N ASP A 191 -3.50 11.50 17.67
CA ASP A 191 -3.72 10.14 17.17
C ASP A 191 -4.01 10.12 15.65
N SER A 192 -3.63 11.18 14.94
CA SER A 192 -3.80 11.36 13.50
C SER A 192 -3.07 10.33 12.62
N PHE A 193 -2.11 9.60 13.21
CA PHE A 193 -1.33 8.56 12.54
C PHE A 193 -1.99 7.18 12.55
N TYR A 194 -2.98 6.95 13.42
CA TYR A 194 -3.72 5.68 13.44
C TYR A 194 -4.79 5.68 12.35
N SER A 195 -4.85 4.61 11.56
CA SER A 195 -5.93 4.36 10.61
C SER A 195 -7.25 4.05 11.34
N ASN A 196 -8.35 3.96 10.59
CA ASN A 196 -9.58 3.36 11.13
C ASN A 196 -9.33 1.87 11.39
N GLY A 197 -9.76 1.34 12.54
CA GLY A 197 -9.48 -0.04 12.91
C GLY A 197 -9.94 -0.41 14.33
N TRP A 198 -9.92 -1.71 14.63
CA TRP A 198 -10.13 -2.20 15.99
C TRP A 198 -8.83 -2.11 16.79
N TYR A 199 -8.89 -1.45 17.95
CA TYR A 199 -7.75 -1.28 18.85
C TYR A 199 -8.08 -1.69 20.28
N ARG A 200 -7.06 -2.10 21.02
CA ARG A 200 -7.01 -2.03 22.49
C ARG A 200 -5.82 -1.17 22.93
N PHE A 201 -5.83 -0.72 24.17
CA PHE A 201 -4.64 -0.19 24.82
C PHE A 201 -3.92 -1.30 25.60
N GLU A 202 -2.59 -1.28 25.55
CA GLU A 202 -1.73 -2.10 26.40
C GLU A 202 -2.03 -1.86 27.89
N GLY A 203 -1.84 -2.89 28.72
CA GLY A 203 -2.30 -2.87 30.12
C GLY A 203 -3.82 -3.04 30.30
N GLY A 204 -4.62 -2.94 29.23
CA GLY A 204 -6.07 -3.15 29.26
C GLY A 204 -6.87 -1.91 29.70
N TYR A 205 -6.28 -0.72 29.70
CA TYR A 205 -6.97 0.53 30.00
C TYR A 205 -8.12 0.80 29.02
N ASN A 206 -9.23 1.32 29.55
CA ASN A 206 -10.31 1.85 28.74
C ASN A 206 -10.10 3.34 28.45
N LEU A 207 -10.87 3.87 27.50
CA LEU A 207 -10.96 5.31 27.32
C LEU A 207 -11.63 5.96 28.53
N SER A 208 -11.18 7.19 28.85
CA SER A 208 -11.78 8.01 29.90
C SER A 208 -13.29 8.13 29.68
N THR A 209 -14.09 7.61 30.62
CA THR A 209 -15.55 7.81 30.64
C THR A 209 -15.94 9.16 31.26
N THR A 210 -14.95 9.85 31.82
CA THR A 210 -15.02 11.16 32.46
C THR A 210 -14.58 12.29 31.51
N PRO A 211 -15.21 13.48 31.56
CA PRO A 211 -14.90 14.59 30.67
C PRO A 211 -13.46 15.07 30.72
N ALA A 212 -12.87 15.31 29.55
CA ALA A 212 -11.54 15.92 29.41
C ALA A 212 -11.66 17.33 28.81
N TYR A 213 -10.85 18.26 29.31
CA TYR A 213 -10.74 19.64 28.83
C TYR A 213 -9.43 19.84 28.06
N PRO A 214 -9.34 20.81 27.12
CA PRO A 214 -8.12 21.08 26.34
C PRO A 214 -6.87 21.23 27.21
N GLY A 215 -5.82 20.48 26.88
CA GLY A 215 -4.60 20.32 27.68
C GLY A 215 -4.58 19.08 28.59
N GLN A 216 -5.68 18.34 28.74
CA GLN A 216 -5.64 17.00 29.36
C GLN A 216 -5.23 15.92 28.34
N CYS A 217 -4.76 14.77 28.82
CA CYS A 217 -4.32 13.64 28.00
C CYS A 217 -3.15 13.99 27.04
N GLY A 218 -2.42 15.05 27.37
CA GLY A 218 -1.28 15.57 26.59
C GLY A 218 -1.68 16.10 25.21
N SER A 219 -2.91 16.61 25.06
CA SER A 219 -3.44 17.05 23.78
C SER A 219 -4.27 18.33 23.89
N TYR A 220 -4.25 19.13 22.81
CA TYR A 220 -5.13 20.28 22.65
C TYR A 220 -6.60 19.88 22.38
N ASN A 221 -6.82 18.72 21.75
CA ASN A 221 -8.14 18.19 21.40
C ASN A 221 -8.35 16.78 22.03
N PRO A 222 -8.47 16.67 23.37
CA PRO A 222 -8.69 15.39 24.02
C PRO A 222 -10.06 14.81 23.71
N ILE A 223 -10.10 13.49 23.55
CA ILE A 223 -11.27 12.69 23.17
C ILE A 223 -11.58 11.70 24.29
N TRP A 224 -12.77 11.80 24.85
CA TRP A 224 -13.29 10.94 25.92
C TRP A 224 -14.62 10.29 25.50
N ILE A 225 -15.07 9.28 26.25
CA ILE A 225 -16.28 8.52 25.94
C ILE A 225 -17.42 8.91 26.90
N ASN A 226 -18.51 9.40 26.34
CA ASN A 226 -19.76 9.61 27.05
C ASN A 226 -20.57 8.30 27.03
N GLY A 227 -20.39 7.51 28.09
CA GLY A 227 -21.00 6.19 28.28
C GLY A 227 -20.34 5.43 29.42
N SER A 228 -20.65 4.14 29.52
CA SER A 228 -19.93 3.18 30.35
C SER A 228 -19.36 2.09 29.45
N MET A 229 -18.22 1.51 29.81
CA MET A 229 -17.63 0.42 29.03
C MET A 229 -18.39 -0.90 29.23
N PRO A 230 -18.46 -1.78 28.22
CA PRO A 230 -18.97 -3.13 28.37
C PRO A 230 -18.23 -3.89 29.49
N VAL A 231 -19.00 -4.70 30.24
CA VAL A 231 -18.51 -5.45 31.42
C VAL A 231 -18.54 -6.96 31.18
N GLU A 232 -19.59 -7.45 30.50
CA GLU A 232 -19.79 -8.85 30.11
C GLU A 232 -19.42 -9.05 28.63
N ASP A 233 -19.14 -10.28 28.22
CA ASP A 233 -18.91 -10.66 26.82
C ASP A 233 -20.25 -10.66 26.03
N THR A 234 -20.72 -9.47 25.65
CA THR A 234 -22.03 -9.22 25.00
C THR A 234 -21.91 -8.56 23.61
N GLU A 235 -23.06 -8.35 22.96
CA GLU A 235 -23.18 -7.68 21.66
C GLU A 235 -22.49 -6.29 21.63
N MET A 236 -22.02 -5.89 20.45
CA MET A 236 -21.26 -4.67 20.21
C MET A 236 -22.01 -3.39 20.62
N GLU A 237 -21.47 -2.66 21.60
CA GLU A 237 -22.04 -1.39 22.05
C GLU A 237 -21.51 -0.21 21.24
N ASN A 238 -22.38 0.75 20.90
CA ASN A 238 -21.98 1.99 20.24
C ASN A 238 -21.96 3.14 21.26
N LEU A 239 -20.80 3.37 21.88
CA LEU A 239 -20.61 4.46 22.84
C LEU A 239 -20.38 5.78 22.11
N LYS A 240 -20.64 6.92 22.77
CA LYS A 240 -20.53 8.24 22.15
C LYS A 240 -19.20 8.91 22.51
N ALA A 241 -18.31 9.10 21.55
CA ALA A 241 -17.14 9.94 21.75
C ALA A 241 -17.51 11.44 21.83
N CYS A 242 -16.77 12.17 22.64
CA CYS A 242 -16.75 13.62 22.78
C CYS A 242 -15.32 14.11 22.60
N GLU A 243 -15.08 14.96 21.60
CA GLU A 243 -13.81 15.68 21.41
C GLU A 243 -13.96 17.10 21.95
N ALA A 244 -13.06 17.49 22.85
CA ALA A 244 -13.03 18.82 23.42
C ALA A 244 -12.33 19.82 22.50
N GLU A 245 -12.80 21.07 22.51
CA GLU A 245 -12.21 22.18 21.74
C GLU A 245 -12.50 23.52 22.43
N TYR A 246 -11.48 24.40 22.51
CA TYR A 246 -11.50 25.73 23.13
C TYR A 246 -12.05 25.77 24.57
N TRP A 247 -13.38 25.85 24.71
CA TRP A 247 -14.13 25.99 25.96
C TRP A 247 -15.30 25.00 26.06
N SER A 248 -15.39 24.03 25.14
CA SER A 248 -16.34 22.94 25.17
C SER A 248 -15.62 21.64 25.50
N GLU A 249 -16.11 20.93 26.52
CA GLU A 249 -15.73 19.55 26.83
C GLU A 249 -16.21 18.54 25.76
N CYS A 250 -17.11 18.94 24.86
CA CYS A 250 -17.69 18.07 23.84
C CYS A 250 -18.15 18.92 22.64
N ALA A 251 -17.20 19.37 21.81
CA ALA A 251 -17.43 20.16 20.61
C ALA A 251 -17.88 19.29 19.43
N TYR A 252 -17.21 18.16 19.21
CA TYR A 252 -17.52 17.20 18.16
C TYR A 252 -17.83 15.82 18.74
N THR A 253 -18.75 15.07 18.11
CA THR A 253 -19.20 13.77 18.63
C THR A 253 -19.51 12.76 17.53
N TRP A 254 -19.15 11.50 17.78
CA TRP A 254 -19.40 10.37 16.88
C TRP A 254 -19.59 9.08 17.68
N SER A 255 -20.16 8.05 17.06
CA SER A 255 -20.22 6.70 17.62
C SER A 255 -18.87 5.99 17.54
N VAL A 256 -18.43 5.41 18.66
CA VAL A 256 -17.31 4.48 18.76
C VAL A 256 -17.88 3.11 19.15
N PRO A 257 -17.87 2.13 18.24
CA PRO A 257 -18.12 0.73 18.56
C PRO A 257 -17.11 0.21 19.59
N VAL A 258 -17.59 -0.50 20.61
CA VAL A 258 -16.81 -1.12 21.69
C VAL A 258 -17.33 -2.54 21.91
N MET A 259 -16.42 -3.47 22.21
CA MET A 259 -16.73 -4.87 22.49
C MET A 259 -15.84 -5.39 23.61
N LYS A 260 -16.41 -6.26 24.46
CA LYS A 260 -15.67 -6.97 25.52
C LYS A 260 -15.03 -8.24 24.94
N CYS A 261 -13.77 -8.48 25.29
CA CYS A 261 -13.01 -9.64 24.87
C CYS A 261 -12.38 -10.32 26.10
N GLY A 262 -13.21 -10.95 26.93
CA GLY A 262 -12.82 -11.64 28.15
C GLY A 262 -12.32 -10.69 29.23
N THR A 263 -11.02 -10.36 29.23
CA THR A 263 -10.43 -9.46 30.24
C THR A 263 -10.40 -8.00 29.81
N PHE A 264 -10.13 -7.71 28.53
CA PHE A 264 -9.98 -6.34 27.99
C PHE A 264 -11.19 -5.92 27.14
N ASN A 265 -11.29 -4.63 26.85
CA ASN A 265 -12.19 -4.10 25.83
C ASN A 265 -11.40 -3.76 24.56
N ILE A 266 -12.03 -3.93 23.41
CA ILE A 266 -11.59 -3.42 22.11
C ILE A 266 -12.56 -2.37 21.60
N MET A 267 -12.10 -1.49 20.72
CA MET A 267 -12.86 -0.35 20.26
C MET A 267 -12.44 0.07 18.86
N TYR A 268 -13.42 0.41 18.02
CA TYR A 268 -13.16 0.84 16.65
C TYR A 268 -12.82 2.32 16.63
N LEU A 269 -11.53 2.62 16.73
CA LEU A 269 -11.03 3.99 16.69
C LEU A 269 -10.97 4.49 15.25
N ARG A 270 -11.08 5.81 15.12
CA ARG A 270 -11.08 6.51 13.83
C ARG A 270 -9.87 7.43 13.72
N GLN A 271 -9.29 7.48 12.52
CA GLN A 271 -8.29 8.48 12.16
C GLN A 271 -8.87 9.89 12.29
N LYS A 272 -8.08 10.82 12.83
CA LYS A 272 -8.47 12.20 13.05
C LYS A 272 -7.59 13.15 12.24
N GLY A 273 -8.20 13.87 11.30
CA GLY A 273 -7.52 14.86 10.45
C GLY A 273 -7.28 16.22 11.13
N MET A 274 -8.02 16.52 12.19
CA MET A 274 -7.64 17.53 13.19
C MET A 274 -6.91 16.82 14.35
N CYS A 275 -6.06 17.53 15.08
CA CYS A 275 -5.03 16.95 15.95
C CYS A 275 -5.57 16.45 17.31
N GLY A 276 -6.58 15.57 17.28
CA GLY A 276 -7.24 15.01 18.45
C GLY A 276 -6.57 13.76 19.01
N ARG A 277 -6.84 13.44 20.28
CA ARG A 277 -6.22 12.32 20.99
C ARG A 277 -7.17 11.59 21.94
N TYR A 278 -7.19 10.27 21.87
CA TYR A 278 -7.96 9.40 22.74
C TYR A 278 -7.36 9.33 24.16
N CYS A 279 -8.14 9.77 25.14
CA CYS A 279 -7.82 9.80 26.57
C CYS A 279 -8.03 8.44 27.24
N LEU A 280 -7.14 8.05 28.15
CA LEU A 280 -7.31 6.89 29.03
C LEU A 280 -7.89 7.27 30.39
N GLU A 281 -8.66 6.35 30.98
CA GLU A 281 -9.15 6.48 32.35
C GLU A 281 -7.99 6.52 33.35
N SER A 282 -8.11 7.30 34.43
CA SER A 282 -7.23 7.14 35.59
C SER A 282 -7.73 6.01 36.48
N GLN A 283 -6.84 5.05 36.76
CA GLN A 283 -7.15 3.91 37.62
C GLN A 283 -7.42 4.40 39.05
N ASN A 284 -8.67 4.30 39.49
CA ASN A 284 -9.03 4.61 40.87
C ASN A 284 -8.39 3.58 41.81
N THR A 285 -7.41 4.05 42.59
CA THR A 285 -6.51 3.24 43.44
C THR A 285 -7.19 2.64 44.69
N SER A 286 -8.52 2.52 44.68
CA SER A 286 -9.37 2.18 45.83
C SER A 286 -10.14 0.87 45.73
N ASP A 287 -10.34 0.29 44.53
CA ASP A 287 -11.15 -0.94 44.35
C ASP A 287 -10.33 -2.24 44.20
N ILE A 288 -8.99 -2.19 44.35
CA ILE A 288 -8.15 -3.39 44.42
C ILE A 288 -8.35 -4.08 45.79
N THR A 289 -9.45 -4.82 45.93
CA THR A 289 -9.83 -5.58 47.13
C THR A 289 -9.98 -7.09 46.90
N THR A 290 -9.27 -7.63 45.91
CA THR A 290 -8.99 -9.07 45.79
C THR A 290 -7.49 -9.35 45.92
N THR A 291 -7.15 -10.47 46.56
CA THR A 291 -5.79 -10.79 47.00
C THR A 291 -4.88 -11.24 45.86
N SER A 292 -4.34 -10.28 45.12
CA SER A 292 -3.06 -10.39 44.43
C SER A 292 -2.12 -9.31 44.98
N SER A 293 -0.84 -9.64 45.15
CA SER A 293 0.16 -8.68 45.63
C SER A 293 0.61 -7.76 44.49
N TYR A 294 -0.24 -6.79 44.14
CA TYR A 294 0.12 -5.74 43.20
C TYR A 294 1.27 -4.90 43.75
N VAL A 295 2.44 -5.06 43.12
CA VAL A 295 3.58 -4.17 43.31
C VAL A 295 3.28 -2.89 42.54
N TRP A 296 3.30 -1.75 43.24
CA TRP A 296 3.29 -0.44 42.60
C TRP A 296 4.63 -0.21 41.89
N ASP A 297 4.57 0.30 40.67
CA ASP A 297 5.69 0.85 39.89
C ASP A 297 6.95 -0.04 39.87
N ASP A 298 6.80 -1.31 39.49
CA ASP A 298 7.93 -2.16 39.11
C ASP A 298 8.34 -1.85 37.65
N PRO A 299 9.51 -1.23 37.40
CA PRO A 299 9.99 -0.90 36.07
C PRO A 299 10.19 -2.13 35.17
N CYS A 300 10.44 -3.30 35.73
CA CYS A 300 10.57 -4.54 34.96
C CYS A 300 9.22 -5.04 34.41
N HIS A 301 8.10 -4.58 34.97
CA HIS A 301 6.76 -4.89 34.48
C HIS A 301 6.07 -3.71 33.78
N ILE A 302 6.49 -2.47 34.04
CA ILE A 302 5.90 -1.25 33.46
C ILE A 302 7.01 -0.33 32.96
N HIS A 303 7.23 -0.35 31.64
CA HIS A 303 8.18 0.51 30.91
C HIS A 303 7.69 0.74 29.47
N THR A 304 8.11 1.84 28.85
CA THR A 304 7.88 2.08 27.42
C THR A 304 8.99 1.45 26.59
N VAL A 305 8.65 0.71 25.53
CA VAL A 305 9.64 0.15 24.61
C VAL A 305 10.04 1.20 23.57
N VAL A 306 11.34 1.41 23.40
CA VAL A 306 11.94 2.18 22.31
C VAL A 306 12.43 1.18 21.26
N GLU A 307 12.05 1.39 20.00
CA GLU A 307 12.52 0.53 18.92
C GLU A 307 14.04 0.67 18.70
N SER A 308 14.66 -0.50 18.53
CA SER A 308 16.08 -0.66 18.25
C SER A 308 16.27 -0.80 16.75
N SER A 309 17.16 0.01 16.23
CA SER A 309 17.40 0.13 14.81
C SER A 309 18.89 0.39 14.59
N PHE A 310 19.46 -0.13 13.50
CA PHE A 310 20.90 -0.06 13.29
C PHE A 310 21.42 1.40 13.27
N ASP A 311 20.62 2.35 12.79
CA ASP A 311 20.96 3.77 12.77
C ASP A 311 21.13 4.40 14.16
N ARG A 312 20.64 3.75 15.22
CA ARG A 312 20.78 4.14 16.64
C ARG A 312 22.10 3.64 17.27
N THR A 313 22.91 2.87 16.55
CA THR A 313 24.17 2.28 17.03
C THR A 313 25.37 3.17 16.76
N ALA A 314 26.48 2.97 17.50
CA ALA A 314 27.74 3.66 17.20
C ALA A 314 28.33 3.33 15.81
N ASN A 315 27.89 2.25 15.16
CA ASN A 315 28.36 1.89 13.82
C ASN A 315 27.69 2.74 12.73
N TYR A 316 26.55 3.39 13.01
CA TYR A 316 25.96 4.35 12.08
C TYR A 316 26.49 5.78 12.32
N THR A 317 26.79 6.50 11.23
CA THR A 317 27.28 7.90 11.27
C THR A 317 26.50 8.75 10.28
N LEU A 318 25.91 9.86 10.72
CA LEU A 318 25.00 10.71 9.93
C LEU A 318 25.71 11.33 8.71
N ALA A 319 25.10 11.25 7.53
CA ALA A 319 25.63 11.88 6.31
C ALA A 319 25.48 13.41 6.36
N HIS A 320 26.16 14.13 5.47
CA HIS A 320 25.96 15.58 5.34
C HIS A 320 24.60 15.87 4.68
N GLY A 321 23.74 16.63 5.34
CA GLY A 321 22.39 16.97 4.85
C GLY A 321 21.30 15.93 5.17
N GLU A 322 21.63 14.87 5.91
CA GLU A 322 20.66 13.89 6.43
C GLU A 322 19.93 14.43 7.67
N TYR A 323 18.65 14.07 7.82
CA TYR A 323 17.83 14.44 8.99
C TYR A 323 18.25 13.66 10.24
N GLU A 324 18.47 14.38 11.34
CA GLU A 324 18.79 13.78 12.64
C GLU A 324 17.59 13.02 13.22
N GLN A 325 17.85 11.81 13.73
CA GLN A 325 16.88 10.89 14.31
C GLN A 325 16.69 11.20 15.80
N CYS A 326 16.01 12.31 16.06
CA CYS A 326 15.89 12.91 17.39
C CYS A 326 14.98 12.09 18.32
N ASP A 327 15.50 11.60 19.44
CA ASP A 327 14.68 10.84 20.41
C ASP A 327 13.55 11.70 21.02
N ASN A 328 13.79 12.99 21.22
CA ASN A 328 12.75 13.93 21.68
C ASN A 328 11.64 14.20 20.64
N MET A 329 11.78 13.70 19.41
CA MET A 329 10.79 13.76 18.33
C MET A 329 10.18 12.38 18.00
N TYR A 330 10.91 11.30 18.27
CA TYR A 330 10.60 9.93 17.80
C TYR A 330 10.58 8.85 18.90
N GLY A 331 10.43 9.19 20.19
CA GLY A 331 10.08 8.20 21.22
C GLY A 331 10.17 8.64 22.69
N ILE A 332 11.08 9.57 23.02
CA ILE A 332 11.39 9.99 24.40
C ILE A 332 11.10 11.49 24.54
N TYR A 333 9.83 11.85 24.46
CA TYR A 333 9.32 13.22 24.57
C TYR A 333 9.04 13.64 26.03
N THR A 334 8.96 12.68 26.96
CA THR A 334 8.88 12.89 28.42
C THR A 334 9.89 12.01 29.18
N GLU A 335 9.99 12.19 30.51
CA GLU A 335 10.82 11.33 31.36
C GLU A 335 10.02 10.16 31.96
N GLY A 336 10.65 9.00 32.08
CA GLY A 336 9.98 7.75 32.44
C GLY A 336 10.91 6.54 32.34
N TRP A 337 10.43 5.35 32.67
CA TRP A 337 11.17 4.10 32.50
C TRP A 337 11.04 3.57 31.07
N PHE A 338 12.16 3.38 30.40
CA PHE A 338 12.24 2.87 29.03
C PHE A 338 13.08 1.60 28.94
N LYS A 339 12.76 0.78 27.95
CA LYS A 339 13.53 -0.40 27.53
C LYS A 339 13.82 -0.28 26.04
N PHE A 340 15.03 -0.60 25.58
CA PHE A 340 15.28 -0.76 24.14
C PHE A 340 14.91 -2.18 23.70
N SER A 341 14.34 -2.32 22.50
CA SER A 341 13.99 -3.62 21.95
C SER A 341 15.23 -4.52 21.75
N GLY A 342 15.03 -5.82 21.50
CA GLY A 342 16.14 -6.78 21.45
C GLY A 342 16.91 -6.99 22.75
N ASN A 343 16.51 -6.33 23.86
CA ASN A 343 17.24 -6.27 25.13
C ASN A 343 18.59 -5.55 25.06
N GLU A 344 18.73 -4.57 24.14
CA GLU A 344 19.95 -3.77 23.99
C GLU A 344 20.08 -2.67 25.06
N ASP A 345 21.32 -2.29 25.38
CA ASP A 345 21.68 -1.27 26.37
C ASP A 345 22.27 0.00 25.71
N VAL A 346 22.21 1.13 26.41
CA VAL A 346 22.88 2.38 26.02
C VAL A 346 24.38 2.23 26.28
N LEU A 347 25.20 2.66 25.31
CA LEU A 347 26.66 2.48 25.32
C LEU A 347 27.34 2.85 26.63
N THR A 348 28.20 1.94 27.10
CA THR A 348 29.10 2.16 28.23
C THR A 348 30.40 2.93 27.89
N LYS A 349 30.51 3.44 26.65
CA LYS A 349 31.68 4.14 26.11
C LYS A 349 31.26 5.31 25.21
N PRO A 350 32.04 6.39 25.09
CA PRO A 350 31.69 7.53 24.25
C PRO A 350 31.71 7.17 22.76
N PRO A 351 30.58 7.33 22.03
CA PRO A 351 30.59 7.40 20.57
C PRO A 351 31.15 8.74 20.10
N LYS A 352 31.54 8.83 18.83
CA LYS A 352 31.98 10.08 18.19
C LYS A 352 30.80 11.00 17.88
N PRO A 353 31.01 12.32 17.72
CA PRO A 353 29.98 13.22 17.20
C PRO A 353 29.39 12.70 15.88
N ARG A 354 28.11 12.97 15.66
CA ARG A 354 27.34 12.50 14.48
C ARG A 354 27.13 10.98 14.36
N GLN A 355 27.56 10.16 15.32
CA GLN A 355 27.19 8.73 15.35
C GLN A 355 25.76 8.53 15.87
N CYS A 356 25.23 7.30 15.76
CA CYS A 356 23.95 6.92 16.35
C CYS A 356 22.74 7.68 15.77
N GLY A 357 22.85 8.22 14.57
CA GLY A 357 21.78 8.92 13.87
C GLY A 357 21.46 10.32 14.43
N SER A 358 22.32 10.88 15.28
CA SER A 358 22.13 12.19 15.91
C SER A 358 23.42 12.99 15.84
N ALA A 359 23.37 14.33 15.72
CA ALA A 359 24.59 15.14 15.81
C ALA A 359 25.26 15.05 17.19
N THR A 360 24.46 14.83 18.25
CA THR A 360 24.87 14.82 19.65
C THR A 360 24.44 13.53 20.37
N PRO A 361 25.08 12.39 20.07
CA PRO A 361 24.71 11.11 20.68
C PRO A 361 24.95 11.11 22.21
N ILE A 362 24.17 10.30 22.92
CA ILE A 362 24.19 10.15 24.38
C ILE A 362 24.61 8.73 24.74
N TRP A 363 25.54 8.61 25.67
CA TRP A 363 26.06 7.35 26.24
C TRP A 363 26.05 7.41 27.77
N PHE A 364 26.26 6.29 28.47
CA PHE A 364 26.27 6.22 29.94
C PHE A 364 27.67 5.95 30.49
N ASP A 365 28.21 6.89 31.27
CA ASP A 365 29.36 6.67 32.13
C ASP A 365 28.91 5.96 33.42
N GLY A 366 29.39 4.73 33.62
CA GLY A 366 29.05 3.90 34.77
C GLY A 366 29.13 2.39 34.47
N VAL A 367 28.49 1.60 35.33
CA VAL A 367 28.37 0.14 35.19
C VAL A 367 26.92 -0.25 35.38
N TYR A 368 26.41 -1.07 34.47
CA TYR A 368 25.04 -1.58 34.51
C TYR A 368 24.82 -2.54 35.70
N PRO A 369 23.62 -2.54 36.31
CA PRO A 369 23.26 -3.54 37.31
C PRO A 369 23.18 -4.93 36.67
N THR A 370 23.39 -5.99 37.46
CA THR A 370 23.35 -7.40 36.98
C THR A 370 22.61 -8.35 37.91
N THR A 371 22.02 -7.83 39.00
CA THR A 371 21.16 -8.58 39.92
C THR A 371 19.72 -8.14 39.73
N TYR A 372 18.78 -9.07 39.53
CA TYR A 372 17.34 -8.74 39.39
C TYR A 372 16.86 -7.78 40.50
N GLY A 373 16.24 -6.66 40.11
CA GLY A 373 15.74 -5.60 41.00
C GLY A 373 16.81 -4.63 41.54
N GLU A 374 18.08 -4.80 41.16
CA GLU A 374 19.16 -3.86 41.51
C GLU A 374 19.06 -2.59 40.68
N ILE A 375 19.00 -1.43 41.35
CA ILE A 375 19.03 -0.11 40.71
C ILE A 375 20.43 0.51 40.86
N SER A 376 21.10 0.76 39.75
CA SER A 376 22.33 1.55 39.67
C SER A 376 22.03 2.97 39.19
N THR A 377 22.78 3.96 39.66
CA THR A 377 22.77 5.32 39.10
C THR A 377 24.00 5.51 38.22
N LEU A 378 23.78 5.72 36.92
CA LEU A 378 24.82 6.01 35.93
C LEU A 378 24.73 7.51 35.54
N THR A 379 25.72 8.00 34.80
CA THR A 379 25.76 9.38 34.30
C THR A 379 25.56 9.38 32.79
N ALA A 380 24.42 9.88 32.31
CA ALA A 380 24.22 10.10 30.88
C ALA A 380 25.07 11.30 30.43
N CYS A 381 25.83 11.13 29.34
CA CYS A 381 26.77 12.10 28.78
C CYS A 381 26.44 12.40 27.32
N LEU A 382 26.21 13.68 27.02
CA LEU A 382 25.95 14.22 25.68
C LEU A 382 27.27 14.56 24.97
N VAL A 383 27.54 13.93 23.83
CA VAL A 383 28.73 14.18 23.00
C VAL A 383 28.51 15.42 22.13
N VAL A 384 29.45 16.38 22.15
CA VAL A 384 29.40 17.59 21.31
C VAL A 384 30.80 18.01 20.89
N ASN A 385 31.07 18.25 19.60
CA ASN A 385 32.31 18.84 19.08
C ASN A 385 33.60 18.27 19.73
N ASP A 386 33.83 16.98 19.52
CA ASP A 386 34.96 16.20 20.07
C ASP A 386 35.11 16.24 21.61
N THR A 387 34.03 16.59 22.32
CA THR A 387 33.93 16.51 23.78
C THR A 387 32.97 15.38 24.15
N ASP A 388 33.54 14.26 24.63
CA ASP A 388 32.83 13.02 24.99
C ASP A 388 31.69 13.20 26.02
N CYS A 389 31.76 14.24 26.85
CA CYS A 389 30.70 14.58 27.81
C CYS A 389 30.61 16.10 28.00
N HIS A 390 29.92 16.78 27.08
CA HIS A 390 29.72 18.23 27.12
C HIS A 390 28.64 18.66 28.13
N ARG A 391 27.59 17.84 28.27
CA ARG A 391 26.51 18.01 29.25
C ARG A 391 26.17 16.64 29.82
N SER A 392 25.85 16.57 31.11
CA SER A 392 25.44 15.31 31.75
C SER A 392 24.30 15.45 32.74
N TRP A 393 23.65 14.32 33.03
CA TRP A 393 22.63 14.16 34.06
C TRP A 393 22.65 12.73 34.59
N ASN A 394 22.15 12.52 35.81
CA ASN A 394 22.03 11.18 36.38
C ASN A 394 20.86 10.44 35.72
N VAL A 395 21.07 9.16 35.43
CA VAL A 395 20.06 8.19 34.99
C VAL A 395 20.01 7.04 36.01
N SER A 396 18.81 6.56 36.32
CA SER A 396 18.63 5.34 37.12
C SER A 396 18.41 4.18 36.16
N VAL A 397 19.11 3.06 36.37
CA VAL A 397 18.95 1.84 35.56
C VAL A 397 18.66 0.67 36.51
N MET A 398 17.67 -0.15 36.19
CA MET A 398 17.31 -1.36 36.93
C MET A 398 17.57 -2.60 36.08
N HIS A 399 18.12 -3.67 36.67
CA HIS A 399 18.23 -4.98 36.02
C HIS A 399 16.96 -5.82 36.24
N CYS A 400 16.47 -6.44 35.18
CA CYS A 400 15.29 -7.31 35.19
C CYS A 400 15.72 -8.78 34.99
N ASP A 401 14.94 -9.61 34.28
CA ASP A 401 15.28 -11.03 34.06
C ASP A 401 16.39 -11.24 33.02
N SER A 402 16.34 -10.49 31.91
CA SER A 402 17.25 -10.65 30.75
C SER A 402 17.53 -9.35 30.00
N TYR A 403 17.24 -8.21 30.63
CA TYR A 403 17.36 -6.87 30.08
C TYR A 403 17.46 -5.86 31.23
N ASN A 404 17.89 -4.65 30.91
CA ASN A 404 17.79 -3.50 31.81
C ASN A 404 16.66 -2.57 31.37
N VAL A 405 16.21 -1.72 32.30
CA VAL A 405 15.31 -0.60 32.04
C VAL A 405 15.89 0.67 32.66
N ALA A 406 15.78 1.79 31.94
CA ALA A 406 16.44 3.05 32.29
C ALA A 406 15.43 4.19 32.44
N TYR A 407 15.56 4.99 33.49
CA TYR A 407 14.75 6.19 33.71
C TYR A 407 15.29 7.36 32.87
N LEU A 408 14.95 7.35 31.58
CA LEU A 408 15.45 8.32 30.62
C LEU A 408 14.76 9.68 30.77
N LYS A 409 15.41 10.72 30.24
CA LYS A 409 14.86 12.07 30.11
C LYS A 409 14.90 12.50 28.64
N PRO A 410 14.00 13.40 28.17
CA PRO A 410 14.03 13.90 26.80
C PRO A 410 15.39 14.53 26.48
N PRO A 411 16.09 14.10 25.42
CA PRO A 411 17.35 14.70 25.03
C PRO A 411 17.21 16.20 24.78
N PRO A 412 18.18 17.03 25.21
CA PRO A 412 18.13 18.46 24.96
C PRO A 412 18.25 18.74 23.46
N TYR A 413 17.35 19.58 22.94
CA TYR A 413 17.48 20.20 21.63
C TYR A 413 18.28 21.50 21.76
N ASP A 414 19.27 21.73 20.90
CA ASP A 414 20.00 23.00 20.84
C ASP A 414 20.20 23.43 19.37
N VAL A 415 19.69 24.62 19.03
CA VAL A 415 19.75 25.19 17.68
C VAL A 415 21.18 25.39 17.14
N ASN A 416 22.21 25.27 17.99
CA ASN A 416 23.62 25.40 17.61
C ASN A 416 24.34 24.04 17.46
N TYR A 417 23.76 22.94 17.96
CA TYR A 417 24.43 21.63 18.04
C TYR A 417 23.62 20.47 17.45
N GLY A 418 22.31 20.63 17.25
CA GLY A 418 21.40 19.59 16.77
C GLY A 418 20.51 19.03 17.88
N CYS A 419 20.03 17.80 17.70
CA CYS A 419 19.25 17.08 18.70
C CYS A 419 20.03 15.88 19.25
N GLY A 420 19.69 15.45 20.46
CA GLY A 420 20.30 14.27 21.09
C GLY A 420 19.50 12.98 20.86
N ARG A 421 20.22 11.85 20.90
CA ARG A 421 19.65 10.49 20.87
C ARG A 421 20.47 9.56 21.77
N TYR A 422 19.81 8.68 22.51
CA TYR A 422 20.49 7.62 23.28
C TYR A 422 21.00 6.55 22.32
N CYS A 423 22.30 6.26 22.40
CA CYS A 423 23.02 5.40 21.48
C CYS A 423 23.24 4.01 22.07
N MET A 424 22.96 2.96 21.28
CA MET A 424 22.95 1.57 21.76
C MET A 424 24.21 0.77 21.39
N GLU A 425 24.42 -0.29 22.16
CA GLU A 425 25.25 -1.45 21.77
C GLU A 425 24.45 -2.35 20.81
N SER A 426 24.98 -2.57 19.60
CA SER A 426 24.37 -3.41 18.56
C SER A 426 24.61 -4.89 18.87
N ASN A 427 23.60 -5.60 19.35
CA ASN A 427 23.66 -7.04 19.62
C ASN A 427 22.90 -7.88 18.59
N THR A 428 22.19 -7.23 17.66
CA THR A 428 21.53 -7.87 16.52
C THR A 428 22.54 -8.15 15.38
N ASP A 429 22.68 -9.44 15.03
CA ASP A 429 23.43 -9.88 13.85
C ASP A 429 22.67 -9.48 12.56
N PRO A 430 23.22 -8.62 11.69
CA PRO A 430 22.51 -8.16 10.51
C PRO A 430 22.32 -9.26 9.45
N CYS A 431 23.13 -10.34 9.49
CA CYS A 431 22.93 -11.50 8.62
C CYS A 431 21.65 -12.29 8.93
N SER A 432 21.01 -12.03 10.09
CA SER A 432 19.73 -12.63 10.45
C SER A 432 18.51 -11.93 9.83
N ASN A 433 18.64 -10.68 9.35
CA ASN A 433 17.53 -9.90 8.81
C ASN A 433 17.99 -8.80 7.84
N PHE A 434 17.88 -9.06 6.54
CA PHE A 434 18.20 -8.12 5.45
C PHE A 434 17.22 -8.28 4.28
N THR A 435 17.15 -7.27 3.40
CA THR A 435 16.29 -7.27 2.21
C THR A 435 17.11 -7.56 0.94
N THR A 436 16.68 -8.51 0.11
CA THR A 436 17.31 -8.75 -1.20
C THR A 436 16.79 -7.76 -2.25
N ILE A 437 17.67 -6.90 -2.77
CA ILE A 437 17.44 -6.16 -4.00
C ILE A 437 17.65 -7.12 -5.17
N GLN A 438 16.62 -7.28 -5.99
CA GLN A 438 16.65 -8.15 -7.17
C GLN A 438 17.66 -7.64 -8.21
N TYR A 439 18.20 -8.55 -9.01
CA TYR A 439 19.22 -8.22 -10.00
C TYR A 439 18.66 -7.27 -11.07
N ASP A 440 19.44 -6.24 -11.40
CA ASP A 440 19.11 -5.24 -12.40
C ASP A 440 20.39 -4.78 -13.09
N TYR A 441 20.58 -5.23 -14.33
CA TYR A 441 21.77 -4.93 -15.13
C TYR A 441 22.01 -3.42 -15.31
N THR A 442 20.97 -2.58 -15.20
CA THR A 442 21.10 -1.12 -15.33
C THR A 442 21.84 -0.51 -14.14
N ARG A 443 22.05 -1.24 -13.04
CA ARG A 443 22.84 -0.80 -11.89
C ARG A 443 24.35 -0.94 -12.09
N HIS A 444 24.81 -1.71 -13.07
CA HIS A 444 26.24 -1.90 -13.30
C HIS A 444 26.95 -0.58 -13.67
N GLN A 445 28.19 -0.42 -13.18
CA GLN A 445 29.04 0.73 -13.49
C GLN A 445 29.19 0.97 -15.00
N ASP A 446 29.26 -0.09 -15.80
CA ASP A 446 29.43 0.00 -17.27
C ASP A 446 28.14 0.38 -18.02
N TYR A 447 26.96 0.32 -17.38
CA TYR A 447 25.71 0.76 -17.98
C TYR A 447 25.61 2.28 -17.94
N TYR A 448 25.36 2.91 -19.09
CA TYR A 448 25.32 4.36 -19.24
C TYR A 448 23.98 4.84 -19.81
N ASP A 449 23.20 5.54 -18.99
CA ASP A 449 21.99 6.27 -19.40
C ASP A 449 21.79 7.51 -18.49
N TYR A 450 21.35 8.61 -19.09
CA TYR A 450 20.93 9.84 -18.40
C TYR A 450 19.47 9.79 -17.92
N MET A 451 18.75 8.68 -18.14
CA MET A 451 17.50 8.39 -17.44
C MET A 451 17.70 8.42 -15.91
N SER A 452 16.62 8.73 -15.19
CA SER A 452 16.66 8.94 -13.74
C SER A 452 16.15 7.71 -12.99
N ASN A 453 16.93 6.62 -12.98
CA ASN A 453 16.66 5.53 -12.05
C ASN A 453 17.18 5.92 -10.67
N CYS A 454 16.30 5.89 -9.66
CA CYS A 454 16.56 6.40 -8.32
C CYS A 454 16.30 5.31 -7.27
N ASP A 455 17.17 5.20 -6.26
CA ASP A 455 16.95 4.32 -5.10
C ASP A 455 16.15 5.02 -3.98
N SER A 456 15.41 6.07 -4.32
CA SER A 456 14.59 6.89 -3.41
C SER A 456 13.41 6.15 -2.77
N PHE A 457 13.01 5.01 -3.35
CA PHE A 457 11.92 4.16 -2.86
C PHE A 457 12.36 3.19 -1.74
N TYR A 458 13.66 2.93 -1.59
CA TYR A 458 14.17 2.08 -0.52
C TYR A 458 14.26 2.86 0.80
N SER A 459 13.85 2.25 1.90
CA SER A 459 14.07 2.75 3.26
C SER A 459 15.53 2.62 3.68
N ASN A 460 15.91 3.22 4.81
CA ASN A 460 17.16 2.87 5.49
C ASN A 460 17.07 1.40 5.94
N GLY A 461 18.11 0.59 5.70
CA GLY A 461 18.09 -0.83 6.05
C GLY A 461 19.30 -1.62 5.57
N TRP A 462 19.40 -2.88 6.01
CA TRP A 462 20.39 -3.83 5.51
C TRP A 462 19.89 -4.47 4.21
N TYR A 463 20.72 -4.41 3.16
CA TYR A 463 20.40 -4.96 1.85
C TYR A 463 21.48 -5.91 1.32
N HIS A 464 21.03 -6.91 0.58
CA HIS A 464 21.83 -7.82 -0.24
C HIS A 464 21.48 -7.57 -1.71
N PHE A 465 22.43 -7.65 -2.64
CA PHE A 465 22.14 -7.68 -4.08
C PHE A 465 22.14 -9.12 -4.58
N GLU A 466 21.02 -9.54 -5.16
CA GLU A 466 20.84 -10.85 -5.78
C GLU A 466 21.97 -11.18 -6.77
N GLY A 467 22.48 -12.40 -6.69
CA GLY A 467 23.68 -12.83 -7.42
C GLY A 467 25.00 -12.57 -6.69
N GLY A 468 24.98 -11.90 -5.52
CA GLY A 468 26.16 -11.68 -4.68
C GLY A 468 27.04 -10.49 -5.09
N TYR A 469 26.51 -9.58 -5.92
CA TYR A 469 27.24 -8.39 -6.37
C TYR A 469 27.51 -7.42 -5.22
N ASN A 470 28.71 -6.85 -5.19
CA ASN A 470 29.06 -5.73 -4.33
C ASN A 470 28.79 -4.40 -5.02
N LEU A 471 28.77 -3.31 -4.25
CA LEU A 471 28.80 -1.98 -4.84
C LEU A 471 30.13 -1.73 -5.58
N SER A 472 30.06 -0.93 -6.63
CA SER A 472 31.22 -0.51 -7.41
C SER A 472 32.28 0.10 -6.50
N THR A 473 33.44 -0.55 -6.36
CA THR A 473 34.64 0.02 -5.69
C THR A 473 35.41 0.98 -6.62
N THR A 474 34.98 1.07 -7.88
CA THR A 474 35.52 1.90 -8.94
C THR A 474 34.69 3.18 -9.14
N PRO A 475 35.31 4.33 -9.47
CA PRO A 475 34.60 5.61 -9.59
C PRO A 475 33.48 5.63 -10.63
N ALA A 476 32.27 6.01 -10.22
CA ALA A 476 31.13 6.21 -11.10
C ALA A 476 30.92 7.71 -11.40
N TYR A 477 30.69 8.04 -12.68
CA TYR A 477 30.46 9.39 -13.17
C TYR A 477 28.99 9.59 -13.60
N PRO A 478 28.42 10.81 -13.53
CA PRO A 478 27.01 11.07 -13.85
C PRO A 478 26.54 10.47 -15.18
N GLY A 479 25.45 9.71 -15.15
CA GLY A 479 24.95 8.89 -16.25
C GLY A 479 25.37 7.41 -16.20
N GLN A 480 26.36 7.02 -15.38
CA GLN A 480 26.62 5.61 -15.10
C GLN A 480 25.58 5.02 -14.14
N CYS A 481 25.40 3.69 -14.17
CA CYS A 481 24.43 2.97 -13.35
C CYS A 481 22.97 3.41 -13.59
N GLY A 482 22.72 4.05 -14.75
CA GLY A 482 21.41 4.57 -15.14
C GLY A 482 20.88 5.68 -14.23
N SER A 483 21.77 6.51 -13.68
CA SER A 483 21.39 7.55 -12.73
C SER A 483 22.21 8.83 -12.87
N TYR A 484 21.62 9.95 -12.47
CA TYR A 484 22.28 11.25 -12.50
C TYR A 484 23.26 11.44 -11.34
N ASN A 485 22.92 10.91 -10.15
CA ASN A 485 23.79 10.89 -8.96
C ASN A 485 24.22 9.45 -8.62
N PRO A 486 25.14 8.82 -9.39
CA PRO A 486 25.59 7.47 -9.09
C PRO A 486 26.43 7.43 -7.80
N ILE A 487 26.25 6.37 -7.03
CA ILE A 487 26.85 6.14 -5.72
C ILE A 487 27.75 4.90 -5.77
N TRP A 488 29.01 5.08 -5.40
CA TRP A 488 30.05 4.06 -5.43
C TRP A 488 30.85 4.07 -4.10
N ILE A 489 31.63 3.02 -3.84
CA ILE A 489 32.45 2.89 -2.62
C ILE A 489 33.90 3.24 -2.94
N ASN A 490 34.48 4.21 -2.22
CA ASN A 490 35.82 4.76 -2.46
C ASN A 490 36.92 4.06 -1.64
N GLU A 491 36.66 2.80 -1.28
CA GLU A 491 37.49 1.92 -0.45
C GLU A 491 37.33 0.48 -0.96
N SER A 492 38.20 -0.44 -0.57
CA SER A 492 38.04 -1.87 -0.89
C SER A 492 36.87 -2.48 -0.11
N MET A 493 36.22 -3.49 -0.67
CA MET A 493 35.31 -4.33 0.12
C MET A 493 36.08 -5.12 1.20
N PRO A 494 35.42 -5.47 2.32
CA PRO A 494 35.92 -6.47 3.26
C PRO A 494 36.22 -7.81 2.56
N GLY A 495 37.06 -8.64 3.20
CA GLY A 495 37.36 -10.01 2.80
C GLY A 495 37.02 -11.02 3.90
N GLU A 496 37.22 -12.31 3.60
CA GLU A 496 36.83 -13.44 4.45
C GLU A 496 37.19 -13.24 5.95
N ASP A 497 36.22 -13.51 6.84
CA ASP A 497 36.32 -13.47 8.31
C ASP A 497 36.61 -12.07 8.90
N THR A 498 36.13 -10.97 8.28
CA THR A 498 36.26 -9.60 8.83
C THR A 498 35.08 -9.15 9.70
N GLU A 499 35.37 -8.31 10.71
CA GLU A 499 34.35 -7.58 11.49
C GLU A 499 33.70 -6.48 10.63
N MET A 500 32.47 -6.07 10.95
CA MET A 500 31.70 -5.05 10.21
C MET A 500 32.52 -3.78 9.89
N GLU A 501 32.81 -3.56 8.60
CA GLU A 501 33.56 -2.40 8.13
C GLU A 501 32.65 -1.23 7.75
N ASN A 502 33.12 0.01 7.90
CA ASN A 502 32.34 1.23 7.73
C ASN A 502 32.77 2.02 6.48
N LEU A 503 32.67 1.37 5.32
CA LEU A 503 33.28 1.80 4.06
C LEU A 503 32.79 3.17 3.60
N LYS A 504 33.69 3.99 3.07
CA LYS A 504 33.36 5.34 2.60
C LYS A 504 32.69 5.33 1.22
N ALA A 505 31.40 5.64 1.18
CA ALA A 505 30.68 5.93 -0.07
C ALA A 505 31.01 7.33 -0.62
N CYS A 506 30.90 7.44 -1.95
CA CYS A 506 30.97 8.66 -2.74
C CYS A 506 29.73 8.75 -3.65
N GLU A 507 29.06 9.90 -3.65
CA GLU A 507 28.02 10.25 -4.62
C GLU A 507 28.58 11.27 -5.61
N ALA A 508 28.51 10.97 -6.90
CA ALA A 508 28.95 11.89 -7.94
C ALA A 508 27.85 12.91 -8.29
N GLU A 509 28.25 14.16 -8.56
CA GLU A 509 27.35 15.19 -9.08
C GLU A 509 28.06 16.11 -10.07
N TRP A 510 27.40 16.43 -11.19
CA TRP A 510 27.82 17.41 -12.22
C TRP A 510 29.24 17.23 -12.78
N TRP A 511 30.24 17.67 -12.02
CA TRP A 511 31.66 17.74 -12.38
C TRP A 511 32.57 17.16 -11.28
N SER A 512 32.00 16.58 -10.22
CA SER A 512 32.71 15.89 -9.15
C SER A 512 32.37 14.41 -9.16
N GLU A 513 33.40 13.57 -9.21
CA GLU A 513 33.31 12.11 -9.01
C GLU A 513 32.94 11.72 -7.57
N CYS A 514 32.99 12.68 -6.65
CA CYS A 514 32.61 12.50 -5.26
C CYS A 514 32.24 13.87 -4.65
N ALA A 515 30.98 14.30 -4.84
CA ALA A 515 30.43 15.53 -4.29
C ALA A 515 30.05 15.37 -2.80
N TYR A 516 29.45 14.24 -2.45
CA TYR A 516 29.05 13.89 -1.08
C TYR A 516 29.67 12.58 -0.63
N THR A 517 29.91 12.44 0.68
CA THR A 517 30.49 11.23 1.30
C THR A 517 29.79 10.89 2.62
N TRP A 518 29.72 9.59 2.92
CA TRP A 518 29.24 9.03 4.19
C TRP A 518 29.79 7.60 4.34
N SER A 519 29.67 7.01 5.53
CA SER A 519 30.01 5.59 5.73
C SER A 519 28.81 4.68 5.40
N VAL A 520 29.03 3.65 4.59
CA VAL A 520 28.14 2.51 4.39
C VAL A 520 28.72 1.35 5.20
N PRO A 521 28.07 0.97 6.32
CA PRO A 521 28.34 -0.29 7.00
C PRO A 521 28.21 -1.47 6.03
N VAL A 522 29.18 -2.37 6.04
CA VAL A 522 29.21 -3.62 5.28
C VAL A 522 29.54 -4.75 6.25
N ASN A 523 28.82 -5.87 6.11
CA ASN A 523 29.01 -7.06 6.92
C ASN A 523 29.02 -8.29 6.00
N GLU A 524 29.97 -9.21 6.21
CA GLU A 524 30.03 -10.46 5.47
C GLU A 524 29.06 -11.48 6.08
N CYS A 525 28.27 -12.15 5.24
CA CYS A 525 27.31 -13.20 5.61
C CYS A 525 27.69 -14.54 4.99
N GLY A 526 28.95 -14.96 5.20
CA GLY A 526 29.49 -16.27 4.85
C GLY A 526 29.86 -16.47 3.38
N THR A 527 29.04 -16.01 2.42
CA THR A 527 29.38 -16.06 0.98
C THR A 527 28.89 -14.84 0.19
N PHE A 528 28.40 -13.80 0.87
CA PHE A 528 27.95 -12.55 0.26
C PHE A 528 28.05 -11.42 1.29
N ASN A 529 28.25 -10.19 0.81
CA ASN A 529 28.15 -9.02 1.66
C ASN A 529 26.70 -8.52 1.76
N ILE A 530 26.36 -7.98 2.93
CA ILE A 530 25.19 -7.12 3.13
C ILE A 530 25.65 -5.72 3.52
N MET A 531 24.86 -4.73 3.13
CA MET A 531 25.27 -3.33 3.13
C MET A 531 24.13 -2.46 3.67
N TYR A 532 24.43 -1.57 4.61
CA TYR A 532 23.40 -0.68 5.17
C TYR A 532 23.18 0.52 4.25
N LEU A 533 22.22 0.37 3.34
CA LEU A 533 21.87 1.41 2.37
C LEU A 533 20.93 2.44 3.03
N ARG A 534 21.09 3.69 2.60
CA ARG A 534 20.29 4.83 3.06
C ARG A 534 19.33 5.28 1.97
N GLN A 535 18.12 5.64 2.36
CA GLN A 535 17.15 6.32 1.49
C GLN A 535 17.74 7.64 0.98
N LYS A 536 17.55 7.93 -0.31
CA LYS A 536 18.01 9.16 -0.95
C LYS A 536 16.85 10.06 -1.33
N GLY A 537 16.84 11.29 -0.81
CA GLY A 537 15.82 12.31 -1.10
C GLY A 537 16.02 13.05 -2.43
N MET A 538 17.20 12.94 -3.03
CA MET A 538 17.47 13.28 -4.43
C MET A 538 17.68 11.98 -5.23
N CYS A 539 17.59 12.03 -6.56
CA CYS A 539 17.69 10.84 -7.41
C CYS A 539 19.13 10.32 -7.54
N GLY A 540 19.62 9.70 -6.46
CA GLY A 540 20.85 8.92 -6.43
C GLY A 540 20.59 7.43 -6.47
N ARG A 541 21.60 6.67 -6.90
CA ARG A 541 21.49 5.22 -7.10
C ARG A 541 22.79 4.50 -6.78
N TYR A 542 22.69 3.39 -6.05
CA TYR A 542 23.82 2.54 -5.69
C TYR A 542 24.25 1.69 -6.90
N CYS A 543 25.50 1.89 -7.34
CA CYS A 543 26.14 1.22 -8.47
C CYS A 543 26.68 -0.16 -8.10
N LEU A 544 26.52 -1.15 -8.97
CA LEU A 544 27.15 -2.47 -8.85
C LEU A 544 28.48 -2.54 -9.61
N GLU A 545 29.43 -3.30 -9.06
CA GLU A 545 30.71 -3.59 -9.70
C GLU A 545 30.54 -4.30 -11.06
N SER A 546 31.41 -4.04 -12.03
CA SER A 546 31.42 -4.80 -13.29
C SER A 546 32.22 -6.10 -13.16
N GLN A 547 31.55 -7.22 -13.43
CA GLN A 547 32.17 -8.56 -13.38
C GLN A 547 33.22 -8.72 -14.49
N ASN A 548 34.47 -8.98 -14.10
CA ASN A 548 35.49 -9.42 -15.05
C ASN A 548 35.12 -10.81 -15.58
N THR A 549 34.93 -10.93 -16.90
CA THR A 549 34.46 -12.15 -17.58
C THR A 549 35.53 -13.26 -17.67
N SER A 550 36.53 -13.25 -16.79
CA SER A 550 37.70 -14.15 -16.77
C SER A 550 37.64 -15.29 -15.76
N ASP A 551 36.99 -15.10 -14.61
CA ASP A 551 37.20 -15.97 -13.44
C ASP A 551 36.07 -16.96 -13.12
N ILE A 552 35.06 -17.05 -14.00
CA ILE A 552 34.05 -18.12 -13.98
C ILE A 552 34.71 -19.45 -14.44
N THR A 553 35.44 -20.09 -13.53
CA THR A 553 36.12 -21.38 -13.74
C THR A 553 35.70 -22.48 -12.76
N THR A 554 34.56 -22.31 -12.08
CA THR A 554 33.79 -23.40 -11.48
C THR A 554 32.56 -23.72 -12.32
N THR A 555 32.24 -25.00 -12.45
CA THR A 555 31.22 -25.49 -13.41
C THR A 555 29.79 -25.28 -12.92
N SER A 556 29.29 -24.06 -13.07
CA SER A 556 27.87 -23.79 -13.33
C SER A 556 27.75 -23.09 -14.68
N SER A 557 26.87 -23.58 -15.55
CA SER A 557 26.59 -22.89 -16.81
C SER A 557 25.71 -21.68 -16.51
N TYR A 558 26.30 -20.49 -16.48
CA TYR A 558 25.56 -19.23 -16.47
C TYR A 558 24.61 -19.21 -17.66
N VAL A 559 23.32 -19.41 -17.37
CA VAL A 559 22.24 -19.11 -18.30
C VAL A 559 22.07 -17.59 -18.24
N TRP A 560 21.92 -16.95 -19.40
CA TRP A 560 21.45 -15.56 -19.44
C TRP A 560 20.08 -15.48 -18.77
N ASP A 561 19.75 -14.35 -18.13
CA ASP A 561 18.42 -14.10 -17.56
C ASP A 561 17.34 -14.35 -18.62
N ASP A 562 16.74 -15.53 -18.58
CA ASP A 562 15.92 -16.02 -19.68
C ASP A 562 14.58 -15.27 -19.67
N PRO A 563 14.28 -14.45 -20.68
CA PRO A 563 13.00 -13.73 -20.76
C PRO A 563 11.78 -14.66 -20.74
N CYS A 564 11.94 -15.94 -21.11
CA CYS A 564 10.89 -16.93 -20.98
C CYS A 564 10.58 -17.27 -19.52
N HIS A 565 11.57 -17.17 -18.63
CA HIS A 565 11.41 -17.39 -17.19
C HIS A 565 11.17 -16.08 -16.40
N MET A 566 11.68 -14.93 -16.87
CA MET A 566 11.55 -13.63 -16.21
C MET A 566 10.98 -12.56 -17.14
N HIS A 567 9.67 -12.31 -17.03
CA HIS A 567 8.94 -11.27 -17.75
C HIS A 567 7.74 -10.76 -16.95
N THR A 568 7.32 -9.53 -17.19
CA THR A 568 6.09 -8.96 -16.63
C THR A 568 4.88 -9.39 -17.46
N VAL A 569 3.81 -9.87 -16.81
CA VAL A 569 2.56 -10.22 -17.50
C VAL A 569 1.64 -9.02 -17.61
N VAL A 570 1.20 -8.70 -18.83
CA VAL A 570 0.18 -7.69 -19.13
C VAL A 570 -1.14 -8.39 -19.45
N GLU A 571 -2.23 -7.98 -18.81
CA GLU A 571 -3.54 -8.61 -19.02
C GLU A 571 -4.05 -8.40 -20.46
N SER A 572 -4.26 -9.49 -21.18
CA SER A 572 -5.02 -9.50 -22.43
C SER A 572 -6.50 -9.31 -22.13
N SER A 573 -7.13 -8.37 -22.82
CA SER A 573 -8.52 -7.98 -22.63
C SER A 573 -9.17 -7.76 -24.00
N PHE A 574 -10.48 -7.98 -24.14
CA PHE A 574 -11.15 -7.90 -25.45
C PHE A 574 -10.95 -6.55 -26.14
N ASP A 575 -10.92 -5.46 -25.36
CA ASP A 575 -10.68 -4.10 -25.85
C ASP A 575 -9.28 -3.91 -26.46
N ARG A 576 -8.29 -4.72 -26.06
CA ARG A 576 -6.91 -4.73 -26.57
C ARG A 576 -6.78 -5.42 -27.94
N THR A 577 -7.83 -6.09 -28.42
CA THR A 577 -7.81 -6.84 -29.69
C THR A 577 -8.16 -5.96 -30.89
N ALA A 578 -7.73 -6.40 -32.08
CA ALA A 578 -8.13 -5.81 -33.36
C ALA A 578 -9.66 -5.76 -33.60
N ASN A 579 -10.45 -6.56 -32.88
CA ASN A 579 -11.90 -6.66 -33.09
C ASN A 579 -12.68 -5.57 -32.34
N TYR A 580 -12.12 -4.98 -31.27
CA TYR A 580 -12.71 -3.84 -30.60
C TYR A 580 -12.37 -2.54 -31.34
N THR A 581 -13.33 -1.61 -31.38
CA THR A 581 -13.15 -0.26 -31.93
C THR A 581 -13.81 0.74 -31.01
N LEU A 582 -12.98 1.63 -30.45
CA LEU A 582 -13.37 2.65 -29.49
C LEU A 582 -14.45 3.56 -30.09
N ALA A 583 -15.61 3.67 -29.45
CA ALA A 583 -16.72 4.49 -29.92
C ALA A 583 -16.42 6.00 -29.71
N HIS A 584 -17.30 6.87 -30.20
CA HIS A 584 -17.11 8.32 -30.06
C HIS A 584 -17.55 8.77 -28.66
N GLY A 585 -16.58 9.14 -27.81
CA GLY A 585 -16.81 9.55 -26.42
C GLY A 585 -16.41 8.51 -25.36
N GLU A 586 -15.94 7.33 -25.76
CA GLU A 586 -15.33 6.36 -24.85
C GLU A 586 -13.89 6.76 -24.48
N TYR A 587 -13.45 6.39 -23.27
CA TYR A 587 -12.11 6.66 -22.76
C TYR A 587 -11.07 5.71 -23.35
N GLU A 588 -9.95 6.27 -23.82
CA GLU A 588 -8.82 5.50 -24.36
C GLU A 588 -8.12 4.68 -23.27
N GLN A 589 -7.78 3.43 -23.60
CA GLN A 589 -7.16 2.48 -22.68
C GLN A 589 -5.64 2.43 -22.92
N CYS A 590 -4.91 3.26 -22.18
CA CYS A 590 -3.50 3.59 -22.43
C CYS A 590 -2.53 2.64 -21.71
N ASP A 591 -1.63 1.95 -22.41
CA ASP A 591 -0.67 1.05 -21.75
C ASP A 591 0.36 1.79 -20.88
N ASN A 592 0.68 3.04 -21.22
CA ASN A 592 1.52 3.91 -20.39
C ASN A 592 0.83 4.41 -19.10
N MET A 593 -0.47 4.15 -18.95
CA MET A 593 -1.26 4.36 -17.73
C MET A 593 -1.63 3.03 -17.05
N TYR A 594 -1.68 1.94 -17.81
CA TYR A 594 -2.10 0.61 -17.35
C TYR A 594 -1.15 -0.50 -17.86
N GLY A 595 -0.02 -0.67 -17.16
CA GLY A 595 0.83 -1.88 -17.22
C GLY A 595 2.23 -1.74 -17.84
N ILE A 596 2.50 -0.73 -18.69
CA ILE A 596 3.80 -0.54 -19.36
C ILE A 596 4.30 0.90 -19.11
N TYR A 597 4.71 1.16 -17.87
CA TYR A 597 5.22 2.46 -17.41
C TYR A 597 6.76 2.58 -17.48
N THR A 598 7.48 1.47 -17.54
CA THR A 598 8.92 1.38 -17.89
C THR A 598 9.12 0.46 -19.09
N GLU A 599 10.34 0.42 -19.64
CA GLU A 599 10.73 -0.63 -20.58
C GLU A 599 11.20 -1.90 -19.86
N GLY A 600 11.14 -3.04 -20.56
CA GLY A 600 11.41 -4.37 -19.98
C GLY A 600 10.83 -5.49 -20.85
N TRP A 601 11.04 -6.75 -20.44
CA TRP A 601 10.42 -7.92 -21.09
C TRP A 601 8.99 -8.14 -20.59
N PHE A 602 8.03 -8.23 -21.52
CA PHE A 602 6.62 -8.44 -21.23
C PHE A 602 6.03 -9.63 -22.00
N LYS A 603 5.02 -10.28 -21.41
CA LYS A 603 4.14 -11.27 -22.02
C LYS A 603 2.68 -10.79 -21.92
N PHE A 604 1.86 -11.04 -22.93
CA PHE A 604 0.40 -10.86 -22.81
C PHE A 604 -0.27 -12.16 -22.33
N SER A 605 -1.18 -12.07 -21.35
CA SER A 605 -1.67 -13.25 -20.61
C SER A 605 -2.40 -14.30 -21.48
N GLY A 606 -3.15 -13.87 -22.50
CA GLY A 606 -3.96 -14.75 -23.36
C GLY A 606 -3.20 -15.56 -24.43
N ASN A 607 -1.87 -15.56 -24.40
CA ASN A 607 -0.99 -16.13 -25.46
C ASN A 607 -1.21 -15.52 -26.87
N GLU A 608 -1.91 -14.38 -27.00
CA GLU A 608 -1.97 -13.60 -28.23
C GLU A 608 -0.74 -12.70 -28.37
N ASP A 609 -0.12 -12.70 -29.55
CA ASP A 609 0.96 -11.78 -29.93
C ASP A 609 0.43 -10.40 -30.36
N VAL A 610 1.31 -9.39 -30.33
CA VAL A 610 1.04 -8.07 -30.94
C VAL A 610 0.97 -8.23 -32.47
N LEU A 611 -0.06 -7.66 -33.09
CA LEU A 611 -0.35 -7.78 -34.53
C LEU A 611 0.89 -7.61 -35.44
N THR A 612 1.02 -8.48 -36.44
CA THR A 612 2.00 -8.37 -37.54
C THR A 612 1.47 -7.62 -38.78
N LYS A 613 0.35 -6.90 -38.63
CA LYS A 613 -0.30 -6.10 -39.68
C LYS A 613 -0.92 -4.84 -39.06
N PRO A 614 -1.00 -3.71 -39.80
CA PRO A 614 -1.57 -2.49 -39.25
C PRO A 614 -3.06 -2.64 -38.91
N PRO A 615 -3.48 -2.40 -37.65
CA PRO A 615 -4.88 -2.14 -37.32
C PRO A 615 -5.28 -0.75 -37.83
N LYS A 616 -6.57 -0.49 -37.92
CA LYS A 616 -7.11 0.84 -38.24
C LYS A 616 -7.03 1.75 -37.00
N PRO A 617 -7.03 3.09 -37.18
CA PRO A 617 -7.21 4.03 -36.08
C PRO A 617 -8.42 3.71 -35.21
N ARG A 618 -8.29 3.95 -33.91
CA ARG A 618 -9.34 3.70 -32.91
C ARG A 618 -9.70 2.22 -32.69
N GLN A 619 -9.03 1.27 -33.33
CA GLN A 619 -9.10 -0.15 -32.95
C GLN A 619 -8.24 -0.41 -31.69
N CYS A 620 -8.43 -1.56 -31.05
CA CYS A 620 -7.60 -2.00 -29.92
C CYS A 620 -7.62 -1.04 -28.71
N GLY A 621 -8.75 -0.34 -28.50
CA GLY A 621 -9.03 0.45 -27.29
C GLY A 621 -8.31 1.80 -27.21
N SER A 622 -7.52 2.16 -28.23
CA SER A 622 -6.69 3.36 -28.28
C SER A 622 -6.91 4.10 -29.60
N ALA A 623 -6.82 5.42 -29.61
CA ALA A 623 -6.85 6.19 -30.85
C ALA A 623 -5.63 5.89 -31.76
N THR A 624 -4.50 5.49 -31.17
CA THR A 624 -3.22 5.24 -31.84
C THR A 624 -2.66 3.84 -31.53
N PRO A 625 -3.30 2.77 -32.04
CA PRO A 625 -2.85 1.40 -31.77
C PRO A 625 -1.45 1.13 -32.36
N ILE A 626 -0.70 0.24 -31.70
CA ILE A 626 0.66 -0.16 -32.06
C ILE A 626 0.66 -1.61 -32.54
N TRP A 627 1.40 -1.86 -33.63
CA TRP A 627 1.61 -3.19 -34.23
C TRP A 627 3.09 -3.38 -34.57
N PHE A 628 3.52 -4.61 -34.89
CA PHE A 628 4.92 -4.93 -35.21
C PHE A 628 5.10 -5.27 -36.69
N ASP A 629 5.85 -4.46 -37.43
CA ASP A 629 6.35 -4.82 -38.76
C ASP A 629 7.55 -5.76 -38.62
N GLY A 630 7.39 -6.99 -39.09
CA GLY A 630 8.40 -8.05 -38.99
C GLY A 630 7.80 -9.45 -38.91
N VAL A 631 8.64 -10.42 -38.55
CA VAL A 631 8.27 -11.83 -38.37
C VAL A 631 8.70 -12.25 -36.97
N TYR A 632 7.79 -12.88 -36.23
CA TYR A 632 8.07 -13.40 -34.89
C TYR A 632 9.04 -14.59 -34.95
N PRO A 633 9.89 -14.77 -33.94
CA PRO A 633 10.72 -15.97 -33.81
C PRO A 633 9.84 -17.22 -33.59
N THR A 634 10.36 -18.40 -33.92
CA THR A 634 9.61 -19.68 -33.76
C THR A 634 10.47 -20.83 -33.25
N THR A 635 11.74 -20.57 -32.90
CA THR A 635 12.66 -21.53 -32.28
C THR A 635 12.89 -21.10 -30.83
N TYR A 636 12.77 -22.01 -29.85
CA TYR A 636 13.01 -21.66 -28.43
C TYR A 636 14.34 -20.91 -28.25
N GLY A 637 14.30 -19.76 -27.57
CA GLY A 637 15.47 -18.90 -27.32
C GLY A 637 15.93 -18.04 -28.51
N GLU A 638 15.26 -18.11 -29.66
CA GLU A 638 15.53 -17.25 -30.82
C GLU A 638 15.01 -15.83 -30.54
N ILE A 639 15.90 -14.83 -30.61
CA ILE A 639 15.54 -13.41 -30.55
C ILE A 639 15.49 -12.84 -31.96
N SER A 640 14.33 -12.30 -32.35
CA SER A 640 14.15 -11.48 -33.55
C SER A 640 13.95 -10.01 -33.17
N THR A 641 14.51 -9.09 -33.95
CA THR A 641 14.22 -7.64 -33.82
C THR A 641 13.17 -7.24 -34.85
N LEU A 642 12.00 -6.83 -34.38
CA LEU A 642 10.88 -6.33 -35.19
C LEU A 642 10.80 -4.79 -35.04
N THR A 643 9.99 -4.14 -35.86
CA THR A 643 9.76 -2.69 -35.81
C THR A 643 8.36 -2.41 -35.27
N ALA A 644 8.25 -1.88 -34.06
CA ALA A 644 6.97 -1.38 -33.54
C ALA A 644 6.56 -0.11 -34.31
N CYS A 645 5.29 -0.03 -34.73
CA CYS A 645 4.72 1.02 -35.55
C CYS A 645 3.43 1.58 -34.92
N LEU A 646 3.41 2.88 -34.67
CA LEU A 646 2.25 3.62 -34.16
C LEU A 646 1.34 4.07 -35.31
N VAL A 647 0.08 3.62 -35.32
CA VAL A 647 -0.93 4.05 -36.29
C VAL A 647 -1.48 5.42 -35.89
N VAL A 648 -1.53 6.38 -36.81
CA VAL A 648 -2.11 7.73 -36.55
C VAL A 648 -2.85 8.24 -37.78
N ASN A 649 -4.17 8.42 -37.69
CA ASN A 649 -5.06 8.65 -38.84
C ASN A 649 -4.81 7.58 -39.93
N ASP A 650 -5.01 7.90 -41.22
CA ASP A 650 -4.75 6.96 -42.33
C ASP A 650 -3.25 6.71 -42.61
N THR A 651 -2.40 6.68 -41.57
CA THR A 651 -0.96 6.38 -41.64
C THR A 651 -0.63 5.18 -40.75
N ASP A 652 -0.46 4.03 -41.39
CA ASP A 652 -0.16 2.72 -40.77
C ASP A 652 1.09 2.70 -39.88
N CYS A 653 2.05 3.59 -40.12
CA CYS A 653 3.24 3.75 -39.26
C CYS A 653 3.71 5.21 -39.27
N HIS A 654 3.19 6.00 -38.33
CA HIS A 654 3.54 7.41 -38.18
C HIS A 654 4.83 7.64 -37.36
N ARG A 655 5.09 6.77 -36.37
CA ARG A 655 6.31 6.70 -35.58
C ARG A 655 6.67 5.24 -35.37
N SER A 656 7.97 4.92 -35.36
CA SER A 656 8.46 3.57 -35.08
C SER A 656 9.67 3.52 -34.18
N TRP A 657 9.89 2.34 -33.59
CA TRP A 657 11.07 1.97 -32.80
C TRP A 657 11.32 0.47 -32.91
N ASN A 658 12.56 0.04 -32.65
CA ASN A 658 12.88 -1.39 -32.63
C ASN A 658 12.34 -2.05 -31.35
N VAL A 659 11.84 -3.27 -31.47
CA VAL A 659 11.44 -4.15 -30.37
C VAL A 659 12.14 -5.50 -30.55
N SER A 660 12.74 -6.02 -29.47
CA SER A 660 13.27 -7.39 -29.45
C SER A 660 12.18 -8.34 -28.97
N VAL A 661 12.01 -9.46 -29.66
CA VAL A 661 11.03 -10.50 -29.32
C VAL A 661 11.76 -11.83 -29.22
N MET A 662 11.52 -12.62 -28.19
CA MET A 662 12.05 -13.98 -28.02
C MET A 662 10.92 -15.01 -28.05
N HIS A 663 11.17 -16.16 -28.69
CA HIS A 663 10.26 -17.32 -28.64
C HIS A 663 10.56 -18.23 -27.44
N CYS A 664 9.51 -18.61 -26.73
CA CYS A 664 9.53 -19.53 -25.59
C CYS A 664 8.84 -20.86 -25.96
N ASP A 665 8.48 -21.70 -25.00
CA ASP A 665 7.87 -23.02 -25.30
C ASP A 665 6.54 -22.95 -26.06
N SER A 666 5.68 -21.97 -25.76
CA SER A 666 4.34 -21.84 -26.34
C SER A 666 3.82 -20.41 -26.45
N TYR A 667 4.70 -19.42 -26.36
CA TYR A 667 4.39 -17.99 -26.39
C TYR A 667 5.64 -17.21 -26.76
N ASN A 668 5.49 -15.94 -27.10
CA ASN A 668 6.61 -15.01 -27.23
C ASN A 668 6.63 -14.02 -26.06
N VAL A 669 7.80 -13.44 -25.82
CA VAL A 669 8.01 -12.32 -24.90
C VAL A 669 8.69 -11.18 -25.65
N ALA A 670 8.30 -9.95 -25.37
CA ALA A 670 8.73 -8.77 -26.13
C ALA A 670 9.32 -7.70 -25.20
N TYR A 671 10.45 -7.11 -25.59
CA TYR A 671 11.08 -6.01 -24.88
C TYR A 671 10.36 -4.69 -25.24
N LEU A 672 9.25 -4.42 -24.57
CA LEU A 672 8.38 -3.28 -24.86
C LEU A 672 8.93 -1.99 -24.23
N LYS A 673 8.51 -0.86 -24.80
CA LYS A 673 8.74 0.49 -24.25
C LYS A 673 7.39 1.18 -23.97
N PRO A 674 7.29 2.09 -22.99
CA PRO A 674 6.06 2.83 -22.72
C PRO A 674 5.57 3.58 -23.96
N PRO A 675 4.31 3.40 -24.40
CA PRO A 675 3.81 4.10 -25.58
C PRO A 675 3.87 5.63 -25.44
N PRO A 676 4.20 6.36 -26.53
CA PRO A 676 4.18 7.80 -26.50
C PRO A 676 2.75 8.33 -26.30
N TYR A 677 2.61 9.36 -25.46
CA TYR A 677 1.40 10.15 -25.33
C TYR A 677 1.51 11.42 -26.17
N ASP A 678 0.48 11.77 -26.95
CA ASP A 678 0.41 13.03 -27.69
C ASP A 678 -0.96 13.70 -27.50
N VAL A 679 -0.97 14.92 -26.97
CA VAL A 679 -2.18 15.72 -26.70
C VAL A 679 -3.03 16.01 -27.94
N ASN A 680 -2.51 15.77 -29.15
CA ASN A 680 -3.22 15.98 -30.42
C ASN A 680 -3.80 14.69 -31.02
N TYR A 681 -3.33 13.51 -30.57
CA TYR A 681 -3.63 12.22 -31.22
C TYR A 681 -4.12 11.13 -30.26
N GLY A 682 -3.93 11.29 -28.95
CA GLY A 682 -4.32 10.32 -27.93
C GLY A 682 -3.12 9.58 -27.32
N CYS A 683 -3.40 8.45 -26.67
CA CYS A 683 -2.40 7.55 -26.11
C CYS A 683 -2.26 6.27 -26.95
N GLY A 684 -1.08 5.65 -26.94
CA GLY A 684 -0.83 4.38 -27.62
C GLY A 684 -1.15 3.14 -26.79
N LYS A 685 -1.55 2.06 -27.45
CA LYS A 685 -1.75 0.71 -26.89
C LYS A 685 -1.21 -0.37 -27.84
N TYR A 686 -0.51 -1.38 -27.33
CA TYR A 686 -0.07 -2.52 -28.13
C TYR A 686 -1.28 -3.42 -28.46
N CYS A 687 -1.54 -3.63 -29.74
CA CYS A 687 -2.75 -4.30 -30.23
C CYS A 687 -2.56 -5.80 -30.43
N LEU A 688 -3.42 -6.63 -29.82
CA LEU A 688 -3.33 -8.09 -29.90
C LEU A 688 -4.13 -8.68 -31.06
N GLY A 689 -3.64 -9.83 -31.56
CA GLY A 689 -4.06 -10.41 -32.82
C GLY A 689 -4.98 -11.63 -32.73
N SER A 690 -6.29 -11.40 -32.84
CA SER A 690 -7.28 -12.42 -33.20
C SER A 690 -8.04 -12.07 -34.49
N MET A 691 -7.71 -12.77 -35.59
CA MET A 691 -8.65 -12.95 -36.70
C MET A 691 -9.40 -14.27 -36.48
N PRO A 692 -10.73 -14.31 -36.55
CA PRO A 692 -11.46 -15.56 -36.62
C PRO A 692 -10.97 -16.45 -37.77
N VAL A 693 -10.91 -17.75 -37.53
CA VAL A 693 -10.59 -18.77 -38.54
C VAL A 693 -11.61 -18.73 -39.68
N GLU A 694 -11.20 -19.06 -40.91
CA GLU A 694 -12.11 -19.32 -42.03
C GLU A 694 -12.90 -20.64 -41.83
N ASP A 695 -13.79 -20.67 -40.83
CA ASP A 695 -14.79 -21.74 -40.71
C ASP A 695 -15.75 -21.65 -41.89
N THR A 696 -15.62 -22.62 -42.79
CA THR A 696 -16.13 -22.59 -44.15
C THR A 696 -17.58 -23.06 -44.25
N GLU A 697 -18.46 -22.62 -43.34
CA GLU A 697 -19.89 -22.96 -43.39
C GLU A 697 -20.84 -21.90 -42.76
N MET A 698 -20.84 -20.66 -43.28
CA MET A 698 -21.90 -19.66 -42.98
C MET A 698 -22.27 -18.75 -44.17
N GLU A 699 -22.38 -19.31 -45.39
CA GLU A 699 -23.34 -18.76 -46.36
C GLU A 699 -24.76 -18.98 -45.83
N ASN A 700 -25.33 -17.99 -45.12
CA ASN A 700 -26.75 -17.55 -45.18
C ASN A 700 -27.16 -16.65 -43.99
N LEU A 701 -26.61 -15.44 -43.89
CA LEU A 701 -27.24 -14.36 -43.10
C LEU A 701 -27.09 -12.98 -43.76
N LYS A 702 -27.40 -12.89 -45.06
CA LYS A 702 -27.72 -11.61 -45.70
C LYS A 702 -29.09 -11.14 -45.21
N LEU A 703 -29.10 -10.11 -44.35
CA LEU A 703 -30.29 -9.31 -44.05
C LEU A 703 -30.01 -7.84 -44.37
N ASP A 704 -30.45 -7.45 -45.55
CA ASP A 704 -30.95 -6.14 -45.97
C ASP A 704 -30.34 -4.87 -45.33
N LYS A 705 -29.37 -4.29 -46.04
CA LYS A 705 -29.08 -2.85 -45.99
C LYS A 705 -29.62 -2.15 -47.25
N GLU A 706 -30.91 -1.89 -47.25
CA GLU A 706 -31.52 -0.81 -48.04
C GLU A 706 -32.24 0.17 -47.09
N TRP A 707 -32.69 1.31 -47.62
CA TRP A 707 -33.45 2.36 -46.93
C TRP A 707 -32.67 3.12 -45.83
N TRP A 708 -32.07 4.25 -46.23
CA TRP A 708 -32.42 5.62 -45.77
C TRP A 708 -31.45 6.62 -46.43
N SER A 709 -31.80 7.12 -47.63
CA SER A 709 -30.98 8.09 -48.37
C SER A 709 -31.79 9.15 -49.13
N GLU A 710 -32.84 9.65 -48.47
CA GLU A 710 -33.53 10.93 -48.74
C GLU A 710 -33.81 11.52 -47.34
N TRP A 711 -33.66 12.82 -47.04
CA TRP A 711 -33.74 14.01 -47.89
C TRP A 711 -32.56 14.97 -47.66
N LEU A 712 -32.06 15.60 -48.73
CA LEU A 712 -31.30 16.86 -48.67
C LEU A 712 -31.97 17.90 -49.58
N ILE A 713 -32.45 19.00 -49.00
CA ILE A 713 -33.04 20.13 -49.73
C ILE A 713 -32.00 21.26 -49.80
N PRO A 714 -31.51 21.65 -50.99
CA PRO A 714 -30.56 22.74 -51.12
C PRO A 714 -31.24 24.12 -51.20
N GLY A 715 -31.25 24.83 -50.07
CA GLY A 715 -31.04 26.29 -49.97
C GLY A 715 -32.03 27.28 -50.65
N VAL A 716 -32.72 28.07 -49.82
CA VAL A 716 -33.21 29.42 -50.17
C VAL A 716 -32.94 30.36 -48.98
N TYR A 717 -32.41 31.56 -49.23
CA TYR A 717 -32.24 32.66 -48.26
C TYR A 717 -33.61 33.29 -47.86
N PRO A 718 -33.74 34.06 -46.76
CA PRO A 718 -32.66 34.73 -45.99
C PRO A 718 -32.52 34.33 -44.51
#